data_AF-A0A2H0Q4B2-F1
#
_entry.id   AF-A0A2H0Q4B2-F1
#
_cell.length_a   1.000
_cell.length_b   1.000
_cell.length_c   1.000
_cell.angle_alpha   90.00
_cell.angle_beta   90.00
_cell.angle_gamma   90.00
#
_symmetry.space_group_name_H-M   'P 1'
#
loop_
_entity.id
_entity.type
_entity.pdbx_description
1 polymer ?
#
loop_
_entity_poly.entity_id
_entity_poly.type
_entity_poly.pdbx_seq_one_letter_code
_entity_poly.pdbx_strand_id
1 'polypeptide(L)'
;MKLDLINSQAEKHANDRLAHFYGQNLIPAEKKAYLTNLEKSEGPYMAIEGQDGQTQFMMDAASQIATLGLGFNPSVFMGVAHFLEAWTNNPHTKTFKQIHKALNKFLKRKTNWENLFVNYVNSGAEANETALGYAYKERGNKWANKVLAFEGSFHGRMMVTLSSTWNKSKREPFEWPEFLTEYCPFPELPGDEIHQPIPEGWRKFWDNASKKNFTVPAKWLKDPVLKLEVDCLKEVRTKLCTGNIFAVITETMQCEGGDRYSSDRFHTALILMCRSFNVKVVHDEVQTGFHLGRDFFWHRSLKMKDIDGSQLNPDFVTCAKKAQVGMVLSHKKMDRTPDQFQVASTIRGYLHGIALDQIQDRIISIEEDTRERLNKLVEKYKPHLTRPRVMGLAFAVETPNAEICNKFIAERFKHGLLYYPAGDRTLRFRLNTAFAKEDLDFLFNEMDVLCDKIFNNKEAVQPTTAETKERGTTNLYGWHRLLIDLKWDNYQNKSVDQQAAWDQIGKLFLDSTKHSLVAVDETNFEKYRSRIQNLQESTYEPARQTDISKFEKVAKDPFGLALAVEHDNDLVAIVFASPLKRHPLDRGLRIDPYFDDEKSIYVIDTTVANDFQGGGLGRFLKYALTAWAAAKDFNRIQGRNRDRMAASMLSINLSLGGYELNYLKEDYPDFEKYRDVVYYTCPLKWTKPPLSLHSAIDSLVGHSTLNKEWMRKSLVTVNNKICLSNFVSHNFLLDVEKISKQMPEQLRHGYTCSGQSEAVDKVAKSLWYVSDKYTNRMLTFKQHSFGKGSFLSRSLSDHNDPYFKVDHLETPTTANHEQILEQIEELTNKNKYLAIWIEPLPQKTMEAVPYKFLMELRRLSKEKGINLVFNETGAQAYRFNSKNYFSSNDTAITPDASMVFLGGQAAMAFVRKELFIEKPLMMISTWDGDEFSFASYVMGMEKLIKDHDGYIRLARDFESKLKKMLDNHIGLQFGLSGPRGWIAGTLPYSLRKLFKEEGDRHILCATYEAMDEFVKEWAWEENS
;
A
#
# COMPACT_ATOMS: atom_id res chain seq x y z
N MET A 1 -16.39 -1.30 -26.41
CA MET A 1 -16.99 -0.08 -25.85
C MET A 1 -16.20 1.14 -26.32
N LYS A 2 -16.86 2.27 -26.49
CA LYS A 2 -16.25 3.54 -26.94
C LYS A 2 -16.20 4.51 -25.76
N LEU A 3 -15.04 5.11 -25.51
CA LEU A 3 -14.80 6.05 -24.41
C LEU A 3 -14.51 7.45 -24.95
N ASP A 4 -15.13 8.46 -24.37
CA ASP A 4 -14.85 9.87 -24.68
C ASP A 4 -13.55 10.31 -24.00
N LEU A 5 -12.57 10.79 -24.77
CA LEU A 5 -11.27 11.17 -24.24
C LEU A 5 -11.30 12.56 -23.61
N ILE A 6 -10.33 12.79 -22.71
CA ILE A 6 -10.10 14.10 -22.11
C ILE A 6 -9.91 15.20 -23.16
N ASN A 7 -10.39 16.39 -22.84
CA ASN A 7 -10.19 17.59 -23.65
C ASN A 7 -9.83 18.81 -22.78
N SER A 8 -9.63 19.97 -23.41
CA SER A 8 -9.28 21.22 -22.73
C SER A 8 -10.35 21.73 -21.76
N GLN A 9 -11.61 21.34 -21.91
CA GLN A 9 -12.69 21.73 -20.99
C GLN A 9 -12.58 21.00 -19.66
N ALA A 10 -12.21 19.71 -19.65
CA ALA A 10 -11.97 18.98 -18.40
C ALA A 10 -10.75 19.50 -17.64
N GLU A 11 -9.68 19.90 -18.34
CA GLU A 11 -8.53 20.54 -17.71
C GLU A 11 -8.93 21.89 -17.08
N LYS A 12 -9.71 22.71 -17.82
CA LYS A 12 -10.25 23.97 -17.28
C LYS A 12 -11.12 23.74 -16.05
N HIS A 13 -12.04 22.78 -16.10
CA HIS A 13 -12.89 22.40 -14.96
C HIS A 13 -12.06 22.03 -13.72
N ALA A 14 -11.06 21.17 -13.89
CA ALA A 14 -10.17 20.78 -12.81
C ALA A 14 -9.40 21.99 -12.24
N ASN A 15 -8.86 22.85 -13.10
CA ASN A 15 -8.15 24.06 -12.70
C ASN A 15 -9.05 25.02 -11.90
N ASP A 16 -10.29 25.23 -12.33
CA ASP A 16 -11.27 26.08 -11.64
C ASP A 16 -11.57 25.54 -10.23
N ARG A 17 -11.72 24.21 -10.08
CA ARG A 17 -11.93 23.57 -8.77
C ARG A 17 -10.68 23.59 -7.88
N LEU A 18 -9.49 23.47 -8.46
CA LEU A 18 -8.21 23.46 -7.74
C LEU A 18 -7.78 24.87 -7.29
N ALA A 19 -8.19 25.91 -8.00
CA ALA A 19 -7.81 27.29 -7.74
C ALA A 19 -8.08 27.73 -6.29
N HIS A 20 -9.20 27.31 -5.70
CA HIS A 20 -9.52 27.58 -4.29
C HIS A 20 -8.48 27.01 -3.33
N PHE A 21 -8.05 25.76 -3.54
CA PHE A 21 -7.09 25.08 -2.65
C PHE A 21 -5.67 25.64 -2.80
N TYR A 22 -5.29 26.01 -4.02
CA TYR A 22 -3.98 26.61 -4.30
C TYR A 22 -3.90 28.06 -3.85
N GLY A 23 -4.96 28.87 -4.03
CA GLY A 23 -4.97 30.27 -3.62
C GLY A 23 -4.82 30.47 -2.10
N GLN A 24 -5.20 29.47 -1.30
CA GLN A 24 -5.04 29.50 0.15
C GLN A 24 -3.68 28.95 0.64
N ASN A 25 -2.81 28.47 -0.26
CA ASN A 25 -1.55 27.79 0.09
C ASN A 25 -1.70 26.69 1.15
N LEU A 26 -2.87 26.02 1.21
CA LEU A 26 -3.13 24.96 2.18
C LEU A 26 -2.28 23.71 1.88
N ILE A 27 -2.08 23.45 0.59
CA ILE A 27 -1.25 22.38 0.06
C ILE A 27 -0.39 22.94 -1.08
N PRO A 28 0.76 22.32 -1.39
CA PRO A 28 1.59 22.78 -2.50
C PRO A 28 0.83 22.67 -3.82
N ALA A 29 0.94 23.72 -4.63
CA ALA A 29 0.37 23.76 -5.97
C ALA A 29 1.26 22.96 -6.94
N GLU A 30 1.06 21.64 -6.99
CA GLU A 30 1.77 20.77 -7.93
C GLU A 30 0.81 20.12 -8.95
N LYS A 31 1.19 20.22 -10.23
CA LYS A 31 0.83 19.47 -11.47
C LYS A 31 -0.45 18.61 -11.55
N LYS A 32 -1.50 18.87 -10.76
CA LYS A 32 -2.79 18.21 -10.86
C LYS A 32 -3.58 18.89 -11.98
N ALA A 33 -3.44 18.39 -13.20
CA ALA A 33 -4.16 18.92 -14.36
C ALA A 33 -5.63 18.44 -14.41
N TYR A 34 -5.95 17.36 -13.69
CA TYR A 34 -7.25 16.70 -13.76
C TYR A 34 -7.70 16.19 -12.38
N LEU A 35 -9.02 16.09 -12.20
CA LEU A 35 -9.65 15.46 -11.04
C LEU A 35 -10.20 14.08 -11.41
N THR A 36 -10.00 13.09 -10.54
CA THR A 36 -10.37 11.71 -10.85
C THR A 36 -11.84 11.40 -10.50
N ASN A 37 -12.47 10.59 -11.34
CA ASN A 37 -13.76 9.97 -11.07
C ASN A 37 -13.58 8.45 -10.92
N LEU A 38 -13.00 8.02 -9.80
CA LEU A 38 -12.53 6.65 -9.60
C LEU A 38 -13.59 5.56 -9.76
N GLU A 39 -14.85 5.84 -9.43
CA GLU A 39 -15.93 4.87 -9.57
C GLU A 39 -16.15 4.48 -11.04
N LYS A 40 -15.84 5.39 -11.98
CA LYS A 40 -16.01 5.19 -13.42
C LYS A 40 -14.75 4.71 -14.14
N SER A 41 -13.57 4.74 -13.49
CA SER A 41 -12.33 4.25 -14.12
C SER A 41 -12.42 2.76 -14.43
N GLU A 42 -11.81 2.30 -15.51
CA GLU A 42 -11.87 0.88 -15.88
C GLU A 42 -10.69 0.45 -16.73
N GLY A 43 -10.10 -0.70 -16.38
CA GLY A 43 -9.00 -1.28 -17.15
C GLY A 43 -7.81 -0.33 -17.24
N PRO A 44 -7.26 -0.04 -18.43
CA PRO A 44 -6.17 0.91 -18.57
C PRO A 44 -6.61 2.38 -18.60
N TYR A 45 -7.91 2.69 -18.44
CA TYR A 45 -8.40 4.07 -18.53
C TYR A 45 -8.75 4.64 -17.15
N MET A 46 -8.17 5.80 -16.84
CA MET A 46 -8.57 6.63 -15.73
C MET A 46 -9.74 7.50 -16.15
N ALA A 47 -10.83 7.45 -15.40
CA ALA A 47 -11.94 8.38 -15.57
C ALA A 47 -11.63 9.72 -14.89
N ILE A 48 -11.96 10.80 -15.59
CA ILE A 48 -11.74 12.19 -15.23
C ILE A 48 -13.10 12.89 -15.10
N GLU A 49 -13.21 13.72 -14.08
CA GLU A 49 -14.38 14.59 -13.87
C GLU A 49 -14.39 15.71 -14.92
N GLY A 50 -15.45 15.76 -15.74
CA GLY A 50 -15.72 16.86 -16.67
C GLY A 50 -16.77 17.85 -16.14
N GLN A 51 -17.04 18.88 -16.93
CA GLN A 51 -18.11 19.85 -16.64
C GLN A 51 -19.49 19.15 -16.65
N ASP A 52 -20.44 19.71 -15.89
CA ASP A 52 -21.84 19.23 -15.81
C ASP A 52 -22.00 17.73 -15.47
N GLY A 53 -21.03 17.15 -14.77
CA GLY A 53 -21.06 15.74 -14.37
C GLY A 53 -20.71 14.75 -15.48
N GLN A 54 -20.25 15.23 -16.64
CA GLN A 54 -19.72 14.35 -17.68
C GLN A 54 -18.47 13.63 -17.20
N THR A 55 -18.24 12.40 -17.70
CA THR A 55 -17.03 11.63 -17.43
C THR A 55 -16.24 11.46 -18.71
N GLN A 56 -14.99 11.87 -18.68
CA GLN A 56 -14.03 11.68 -19.77
C GLN A 56 -12.94 10.69 -19.34
N PHE A 57 -12.12 10.24 -20.27
CA PHE A 57 -11.15 9.17 -20.02
C PHE A 57 -9.76 9.51 -20.55
N MET A 58 -8.76 8.97 -19.87
CA MET A 58 -7.37 9.03 -20.28
C MET A 58 -6.73 7.66 -20.13
N MET A 59 -6.01 7.20 -21.14
CA MET A 59 -5.26 5.95 -21.10
C MET A 59 -4.04 6.10 -20.18
N ASP A 60 -4.02 5.34 -19.10
CA ASP A 60 -2.91 5.22 -18.17
C ASP A 60 -1.91 4.15 -18.62
N ALA A 61 -1.02 4.53 -19.53
CA ALA A 61 0.16 3.76 -19.91
C ALA A 61 1.32 3.91 -18.89
N ALA A 62 1.03 4.39 -17.68
CA ALA A 62 1.96 4.45 -16.56
C ALA A 62 1.51 3.64 -15.33
N SER A 63 0.30 3.09 -15.35
CA SER A 63 -0.32 2.33 -14.25
C SER A 63 -0.14 3.00 -12.89
N GLN A 64 -0.38 4.30 -12.81
CA GLN A 64 -0.11 5.14 -11.63
C GLN A 64 1.30 4.95 -11.06
N ILE A 65 2.31 5.18 -11.91
CA ILE A 65 3.73 4.99 -11.58
C ILE A 65 3.98 3.53 -11.14
N ALA A 66 3.49 2.61 -11.95
CA ALA A 66 3.61 1.17 -11.77
C ALA A 66 2.99 0.63 -10.47
N THR A 67 1.90 1.24 -9.99
CA THR A 67 1.13 0.83 -8.81
C THR A 67 -0.05 -0.10 -9.16
N LEU A 68 -0.72 0.14 -10.28
CA LEU A 68 -1.96 -0.57 -10.65
C LEU A 68 -1.72 -1.68 -11.68
N GLY A 69 -1.02 -2.75 -11.27
CA GLY A 69 -0.70 -3.88 -12.17
C GLY A 69 -1.92 -4.59 -12.79
N LEU A 70 -3.12 -4.48 -12.20
CA LEU A 70 -4.37 -5.04 -12.75
C LEU A 70 -5.25 -4.01 -13.47
N GLY A 71 -4.82 -2.75 -13.56
CA GLY A 71 -5.64 -1.63 -14.04
C GLY A 71 -6.58 -1.04 -12.98
N PHE A 72 -7.50 -0.18 -13.41
CA PHE A 72 -8.53 0.44 -12.58
C PHE A 72 -9.75 -0.46 -12.36
N ASN A 73 -10.34 -0.37 -11.17
CA ASN A 73 -11.50 -1.14 -10.73
C ASN A 73 -11.43 -2.66 -11.03
N PRO A 74 -10.30 -3.35 -10.79
CA PRO A 74 -10.26 -4.80 -10.93
C PRO A 74 -11.17 -5.42 -9.87
N SER A 75 -12.06 -6.35 -10.26
CA SER A 75 -13.07 -6.91 -9.34
C SER A 75 -12.46 -7.47 -8.06
N VAL A 76 -11.26 -8.05 -8.14
CA VAL A 76 -10.54 -8.61 -6.99
C VAL A 76 -10.38 -7.62 -5.82
N PHE A 77 -10.21 -6.32 -6.07
CA PHE A 77 -10.02 -5.32 -5.01
C PHE A 77 -11.29 -5.03 -4.20
N MET A 78 -12.47 -5.37 -4.74
CA MET A 78 -13.71 -5.34 -3.97
C MET A 78 -13.66 -6.28 -2.76
N GLY A 79 -12.79 -7.31 -2.83
CA GLY A 79 -12.47 -8.23 -1.75
C GLY A 79 -12.08 -7.54 -0.44
N VAL A 80 -11.43 -6.38 -0.52
CA VAL A 80 -10.93 -5.63 0.65
C VAL A 80 -12.09 -5.20 1.57
N ALA A 81 -13.20 -4.76 0.97
CA ALA A 81 -14.34 -4.20 1.69
C ALA A 81 -15.15 -5.24 2.49
N HIS A 82 -14.91 -6.53 2.28
CA HIS A 82 -15.63 -7.61 2.98
C HIS A 82 -15.10 -7.93 4.37
N PHE A 83 -14.08 -7.20 4.84
CA PHE A 83 -13.47 -7.37 6.15
C PHE A 83 -13.69 -6.11 7.01
N LEU A 84 -14.29 -6.27 8.19
CA LEU A 84 -14.55 -5.17 9.14
C LEU A 84 -13.25 -4.44 9.54
N GLU A 85 -12.16 -5.17 9.58
CA GLU A 85 -10.82 -4.70 9.93
C GLU A 85 -10.24 -3.74 8.90
N ALA A 86 -10.64 -3.86 7.63
CA ALA A 86 -10.25 -2.90 6.60
C ALA A 86 -10.88 -1.52 6.87
N TRP A 87 -12.11 -1.49 7.37
CA TRP A 87 -12.85 -0.27 7.69
C TRP A 87 -12.40 0.42 8.97
N THR A 88 -11.97 -0.38 9.96
CA THR A 88 -11.58 0.10 11.30
C THR A 88 -10.07 0.23 11.50
N ASN A 89 -9.28 -0.18 10.50
CA ASN A 89 -7.83 -0.29 10.58
C ASN A 89 -7.33 -1.11 11.79
N ASN A 90 -8.02 -2.21 12.14
CA ASN A 90 -7.70 -3.04 13.30
C ASN A 90 -6.88 -4.29 12.91
N PRO A 91 -5.56 -4.35 13.17
CA PRO A 91 -4.72 -5.48 12.79
C PRO A 91 -4.78 -6.66 13.79
N HIS A 92 -5.54 -6.56 14.88
CA HIS A 92 -5.48 -7.53 15.98
C HIS A 92 -6.52 -8.64 15.91
N THR A 93 -7.47 -8.58 14.98
CA THR A 93 -8.53 -9.58 14.88
C THR A 93 -8.02 -10.94 14.38
N LYS A 94 -8.80 -11.98 14.65
CA LYS A 94 -8.51 -13.35 14.17
C LYS A 94 -8.50 -13.42 12.64
N THR A 95 -9.44 -12.75 11.98
CA THR A 95 -9.59 -12.76 10.52
C THR A 95 -8.39 -12.13 9.84
N PHE A 96 -7.99 -10.91 10.24
CA PHE A 96 -6.83 -10.27 9.63
C PHE A 96 -5.53 -11.05 9.87
N LYS A 97 -5.34 -11.63 11.06
CA LYS A 97 -4.19 -12.52 11.34
C LYS A 97 -4.13 -13.72 10.38
N GLN A 98 -5.27 -14.26 9.97
CA GLN A 98 -5.33 -15.35 8.97
C GLN A 98 -4.96 -14.85 7.57
N ILE A 99 -5.47 -13.70 7.14
CA ILE A 99 -5.14 -13.09 5.83
C ILE A 99 -3.65 -12.74 5.78
N HIS A 100 -3.11 -12.12 6.83
CA HIS A 100 -1.69 -11.81 6.94
C HIS A 100 -0.82 -13.08 6.90
N LYS A 101 -1.27 -14.19 7.52
CA LYS A 101 -0.61 -15.50 7.40
C LYS A 101 -0.66 -16.03 5.96
N ALA A 102 -1.78 -15.87 5.26
CA ALA A 102 -1.91 -16.26 3.85
C ALA A 102 -0.94 -15.47 2.96
N LEU A 103 -0.85 -14.15 3.16
CA LEU A 103 0.14 -13.30 2.48
C LEU A 103 1.57 -13.79 2.72
N ASN A 104 1.97 -14.03 3.98
CA ASN A 104 3.33 -14.48 4.29
C ASN A 104 3.63 -15.86 3.69
N LYS A 105 2.65 -16.79 3.67
CA LYS A 105 2.79 -18.08 2.96
C LYS A 105 2.98 -17.89 1.46
N PHE A 106 2.19 -17.02 0.85
CA PHE A 106 2.28 -16.69 -0.57
C PHE A 106 3.65 -16.09 -0.90
N LEU A 107 4.09 -15.05 -0.17
CA LEU A 107 5.41 -14.43 -0.37
C LEU A 107 6.54 -15.46 -0.19
N LYS A 108 6.45 -16.35 0.80
CA LYS A 108 7.45 -17.42 1.00
C LYS A 108 7.56 -18.35 -0.20
N ARG A 109 6.44 -18.71 -0.82
CA ARG A 109 6.44 -19.50 -2.07
C ARG A 109 7.08 -18.72 -3.22
N LYS A 110 6.89 -17.40 -3.30
CA LYS A 110 7.44 -16.55 -4.38
C LYS A 110 8.92 -16.21 -4.23
N THR A 111 9.41 -16.03 -3.02
CA THR A 111 10.85 -15.85 -2.79
C THR A 111 11.62 -17.17 -2.89
N ASN A 112 10.96 -18.29 -2.57
CA ASN A 112 11.59 -19.59 -2.34
C ASN A 112 12.70 -19.51 -1.27
N TRP A 113 12.50 -18.70 -0.23
CA TRP A 113 13.40 -18.62 0.92
C TRP A 113 12.93 -19.54 2.04
N GLU A 114 13.87 -20.28 2.62
CA GLU A 114 13.60 -21.15 3.77
C GLU A 114 13.11 -20.35 4.97
N ASN A 115 13.81 -19.25 5.26
CA ASN A 115 13.41 -18.24 6.24
C ASN A 115 12.94 -17.00 5.48
N LEU A 116 11.73 -16.52 5.80
CA LEU A 116 11.22 -15.26 5.28
C LEU A 116 10.92 -14.33 6.46
N PHE A 117 11.69 -13.25 6.55
CA PHE A 117 11.32 -12.08 7.34
C PHE A 117 10.59 -11.09 6.45
N VAL A 118 9.49 -10.52 6.96
CA VAL A 118 8.77 -9.40 6.34
C VAL A 118 8.49 -8.35 7.41
N ASN A 119 8.74 -7.08 7.10
CA ASN A 119 8.32 -5.92 7.88
C ASN A 119 7.53 -4.97 6.99
N TYR A 120 6.38 -4.51 7.47
CA TYR A 120 5.44 -3.67 6.72
C TYR A 120 5.57 -2.22 7.15
N VAL A 121 5.63 -1.33 6.17
CA VAL A 121 5.73 0.13 6.33
C VAL A 121 4.80 0.83 5.33
N ASN A 122 4.67 2.15 5.40
CA ASN A 122 3.66 2.86 4.62
C ASN A 122 4.07 3.09 3.16
N SER A 123 5.36 3.32 2.87
CA SER A 123 5.79 3.69 1.52
C SER A 123 7.09 3.01 1.07
N GLY A 124 7.43 3.17 -0.22
CA GLY A 124 8.69 2.66 -0.76
C GLY A 124 9.92 3.35 -0.21
N ALA A 125 9.86 4.68 0.01
CA ALA A 125 10.95 5.40 0.66
C ALA A 125 11.14 4.92 2.10
N GLU A 126 10.05 4.71 2.84
CA GLU A 126 10.10 4.15 4.19
C GLU A 126 10.64 2.71 4.21
N ALA A 127 10.32 1.89 3.21
CA ALA A 127 10.85 0.54 3.08
C ALA A 127 12.36 0.55 2.86
N ASN A 128 12.86 1.43 1.99
CA ASN A 128 14.29 1.61 1.76
C ASN A 128 15.02 2.14 3.00
N GLU A 129 14.49 3.17 3.67
CA GLU A 129 15.04 3.69 4.92
C GLU A 129 15.06 2.64 6.03
N THR A 130 14.04 1.78 6.09
CA THR A 130 13.94 0.70 7.09
C THR A 130 14.93 -0.42 6.80
N ALA A 131 15.07 -0.84 5.53
CA ALA A 131 16.08 -1.82 5.11
C ALA A 131 17.50 -1.34 5.39
N LEU A 132 17.79 -0.08 5.04
CA LEU A 132 19.05 0.58 5.36
C LEU A 132 19.25 0.72 6.88
N GLY A 133 18.18 0.95 7.65
CA GLY A 133 18.21 0.96 9.11
C GLY A 133 18.62 -0.39 9.71
N TYR A 134 18.09 -1.50 9.21
CA TYR A 134 18.54 -2.84 9.58
C TYR A 134 20.01 -3.06 9.22
N ALA A 135 20.41 -2.69 8.00
CA ALA A 135 21.81 -2.76 7.57
C ALA A 135 22.75 -1.93 8.45
N TYR A 136 22.32 -0.73 8.87
CA TYR A 136 23.06 0.12 9.79
C TYR A 136 23.19 -0.54 11.17
N LYS A 137 22.12 -1.10 11.75
CA LYS A 137 22.20 -1.80 13.05
C LYS A 137 23.16 -3.00 13.00
N GLU A 138 23.13 -3.76 11.91
CA GLU A 138 23.96 -4.95 11.68
C GLU A 138 25.36 -4.67 11.12
N ARG A 139 25.72 -3.39 10.89
CA ARG A 139 26.99 -3.02 10.25
C ARG A 139 28.18 -3.61 11.00
N GLY A 140 29.12 -4.17 10.23
CA GLY A 140 30.37 -4.73 10.77
C GLY A 140 31.30 -3.66 11.31
N ASN A 141 31.49 -2.57 10.56
CA ASN A 141 32.23 -1.40 11.01
C ASN A 141 31.27 -0.38 11.66
N LYS A 142 31.40 -0.18 12.98
CA LYS A 142 30.54 0.75 13.72
C LYS A 142 30.76 2.23 13.38
N TRP A 143 31.90 2.58 12.78
CA TRP A 143 32.20 3.93 12.29
C TRP A 143 31.62 4.20 10.89
N ALA A 144 31.16 3.17 10.17
CA ALA A 144 30.57 3.34 8.84
C ALA A 144 29.23 4.07 8.93
N ASN A 145 29.11 5.20 8.25
CA ASN A 145 27.94 6.07 8.29
C ASN A 145 27.42 6.46 6.89
N LYS A 146 28.01 5.94 5.81
CA LYS A 146 27.59 6.24 4.44
C LYS A 146 26.90 5.07 3.75
N VAL A 147 25.96 5.40 2.88
CA VAL A 147 25.40 4.50 1.88
C VAL A 147 26.18 4.64 0.58
N LEU A 148 26.27 3.57 -0.21
CA LEU A 148 26.69 3.63 -1.61
C LEU A 148 25.49 3.36 -2.52
N ALA A 149 25.30 4.21 -3.53
CA ALA A 149 24.29 4.06 -4.57
C ALA A 149 24.91 4.25 -5.96
N PHE A 150 24.10 4.16 -7.00
CA PHE A 150 24.55 4.23 -8.40
C PHE A 150 24.00 5.45 -9.11
N GLU A 151 24.78 6.02 -10.03
CA GLU A 151 24.32 7.11 -10.89
C GLU A 151 23.03 6.71 -11.63
N GLY A 152 22.05 7.61 -11.70
CA GLY A 152 20.72 7.34 -12.28
C GLY A 152 19.69 6.75 -11.30
N SER A 153 20.06 6.40 -10.07
CA SER A 153 19.15 5.78 -9.10
C SER A 153 17.99 6.67 -8.63
N PHE A 154 16.90 6.03 -8.20
CA PHE A 154 15.83 6.66 -7.43
C PHE A 154 15.33 5.74 -6.31
N HIS A 155 15.59 6.12 -5.05
CA HIS A 155 15.28 5.29 -3.88
C HIS A 155 14.26 5.93 -2.92
N GLY A 156 13.80 7.14 -3.19
CA GLY A 156 12.81 7.81 -2.35
C GLY A 156 13.13 9.29 -2.12
N ARG A 157 12.33 9.92 -1.25
CA ARG A 157 12.43 11.35 -0.93
C ARG A 157 12.48 11.62 0.58
N MET A 158 12.77 10.59 1.38
CA MET A 158 13.15 10.70 2.80
C MET A 158 14.64 11.02 2.91
N MET A 159 15.16 11.49 4.04
CA MET A 159 16.48 12.11 4.15
C MET A 159 17.63 11.26 3.56
N VAL A 160 17.73 9.99 3.94
CA VAL A 160 18.82 9.10 3.46
C VAL A 160 18.52 8.59 2.05
N THR A 161 17.28 8.19 1.77
CA THR A 161 16.87 7.73 0.43
C THR A 161 16.91 8.82 -0.65
N LEU A 162 16.69 10.07 -0.27
CA LEU A 162 16.87 11.24 -1.11
C LEU A 162 18.35 11.48 -1.37
N SER A 163 19.18 11.40 -0.32
CA SER A 163 20.65 11.39 -0.45
C SER A 163 21.12 10.28 -1.39
N SER A 164 20.44 9.13 -1.42
CA SER A 164 20.72 8.02 -2.33
C SER A 164 20.02 8.10 -3.69
N THR A 165 19.22 9.13 -3.96
CA THR A 165 18.57 9.39 -5.25
C THR A 165 19.43 10.33 -6.11
N TRP A 166 19.77 9.92 -7.33
CA TRP A 166 20.78 10.62 -8.15
C TRP A 166 20.39 12.04 -8.58
N ASN A 167 19.09 12.32 -8.74
CA ASN A 167 18.63 13.57 -9.32
C ASN A 167 19.00 14.78 -8.45
N LYS A 168 20.00 15.55 -8.92
CA LYS A 168 20.56 16.73 -8.24
C LYS A 168 19.51 17.78 -7.87
N SER A 169 18.62 18.12 -8.79
CA SER A 169 17.55 19.11 -8.53
C SER A 169 16.64 18.70 -7.37
N LYS A 170 16.54 17.39 -7.10
CA LYS A 170 15.81 16.85 -5.96
C LYS A 170 16.67 16.72 -4.70
N ARG A 171 17.95 16.39 -4.84
CA ARG A 171 18.80 16.04 -3.70
C ARG A 171 19.48 17.25 -3.07
N GLU A 172 20.15 18.08 -3.88
CA GLU A 172 21.10 19.11 -3.41
C GLU A 172 20.50 20.12 -2.40
N PRO A 173 19.26 20.61 -2.55
CA PRO A 173 18.68 21.55 -1.58
C PRO A 173 18.49 21.00 -0.15
N PHE A 174 18.54 19.68 0.02
CA PHE A 174 18.34 18.97 1.29
C PHE A 174 19.56 18.14 1.72
N GLU A 175 20.70 18.29 1.05
CA GLU A 175 21.93 17.59 1.39
C GLU A 175 22.48 18.02 2.74
N TRP A 176 22.79 17.05 3.59
CA TRP A 176 23.55 17.25 4.83
C TRP A 176 24.97 16.73 4.60
N PRO A 177 26.01 17.60 4.51
CA PRO A 177 27.34 17.23 4.04
C PRO A 177 27.99 16.01 4.73
N GLU A 178 27.66 15.78 6.00
CA GLU A 178 28.20 14.68 6.80
C GLU A 178 27.57 13.31 6.50
N PHE A 179 26.38 13.28 5.88
CA PHE A 179 25.54 12.09 5.68
C PHE A 179 25.28 11.82 4.19
N LEU A 180 26.19 12.28 3.31
CA LEU A 180 26.06 12.11 1.87
C LEU A 180 26.29 10.66 1.45
N THR A 181 25.45 10.20 0.53
CA THR A 181 25.63 8.94 -0.18
C THR A 181 26.82 9.06 -1.14
N GLU A 182 27.63 8.00 -1.22
CA GLU A 182 28.65 7.88 -2.26
C GLU A 182 28.07 7.25 -3.52
N TYR A 183 28.49 7.73 -4.69
CA TYR A 183 28.00 7.23 -5.97
C TYR A 183 29.10 6.53 -6.74
N CYS A 184 28.71 5.48 -7.47
CA CYS A 184 29.51 4.87 -8.52
C CYS A 184 28.70 4.86 -9.84
N PRO A 185 29.36 4.81 -11.00
CA PRO A 185 28.70 4.64 -12.29
C PRO A 185 27.82 3.39 -12.31
N PHE A 186 26.66 3.47 -12.96
CA PHE A 186 25.82 2.28 -13.19
C PHE A 186 26.27 1.57 -14.48
N PRO A 187 26.53 0.25 -14.46
CA PRO A 187 26.99 -0.47 -15.63
C PRO A 187 25.81 -0.83 -16.55
N GLU A 188 25.31 0.19 -17.23
CA GLU A 188 24.16 0.08 -18.13
C GLU A 188 24.46 -0.78 -19.37
N LEU A 189 23.55 -1.73 -19.63
CA LEU A 189 23.52 -2.53 -20.84
C LEU A 189 22.96 -1.73 -22.04
N PRO A 190 23.38 -2.04 -23.27
CA PRO A 190 22.87 -1.35 -24.46
C PRO A 190 21.35 -1.56 -24.68
N GLY A 191 20.80 -2.66 -24.17
CA GLY A 191 19.38 -3.03 -24.26
C GLY A 191 18.89 -3.79 -23.02
N ASP A 192 17.86 -4.60 -23.18
CA ASP A 192 17.13 -5.34 -22.14
C ASP A 192 17.61 -6.80 -21.93
N GLU A 193 18.70 -7.22 -22.60
CA GLU A 193 19.27 -8.57 -22.47
C GLU A 193 20.16 -8.70 -21.22
N ILE A 194 19.52 -9.00 -20.08
CA ILE A 194 20.15 -9.06 -18.76
C ILE A 194 21.06 -10.29 -18.53
N HIS A 195 20.94 -11.34 -19.35
CA HIS A 195 21.71 -12.56 -19.18
C HIS A 195 23.02 -12.50 -19.98
N GLN A 196 24.13 -12.26 -19.27
CA GLN A 196 25.45 -12.14 -19.88
C GLN A 196 26.34 -13.34 -19.53
N PRO A 197 27.17 -13.86 -20.45
CA PRO A 197 28.04 -15.00 -20.17
C PRO A 197 28.97 -14.77 -18.98
N ILE A 198 29.00 -15.68 -18.00
CA ILE A 198 29.86 -15.53 -16.81
C ILE A 198 31.29 -15.97 -17.15
N PRO A 199 32.32 -15.09 -17.00
CA PRO A 199 33.71 -15.45 -17.24
C PRO A 199 34.20 -16.52 -16.26
N GLU A 200 35.14 -17.34 -16.74
CA GLU A 200 35.83 -18.30 -15.89
C GLU A 200 36.45 -17.62 -14.65
N GLY A 201 36.21 -18.18 -13.47
CA GLY A 201 36.73 -17.68 -12.19
C GLY A 201 35.99 -16.49 -11.59
N TRP A 202 34.95 -15.95 -12.26
CA TRP A 202 34.25 -14.72 -11.87
C TRP A 202 33.75 -14.72 -10.41
N ARG A 203 32.96 -15.72 -10.01
CA ARG A 203 32.35 -15.78 -8.66
C ARG A 203 33.42 -15.86 -7.57
N LYS A 204 34.40 -16.75 -7.73
CA LYS A 204 35.50 -16.93 -6.78
C LYS A 204 36.33 -15.65 -6.63
N PHE A 205 36.55 -14.92 -7.72
CA PHE A 205 37.29 -13.66 -7.70
C PHE A 205 36.59 -12.61 -6.84
N TRP A 206 35.29 -12.37 -7.07
CA TRP A 206 34.53 -11.34 -6.36
C TRP A 206 34.23 -11.70 -4.90
N ASP A 207 34.03 -12.99 -4.59
CA ASP A 207 33.91 -13.45 -3.20
C ASP A 207 35.20 -13.21 -2.38
N ASN A 208 36.34 -13.04 -3.06
CA ASN A 208 37.63 -12.75 -2.44
C ASN A 208 38.07 -11.28 -2.61
N ALA A 209 37.14 -10.38 -2.95
CA ALA A 209 37.47 -9.00 -3.31
C ALA A 209 38.10 -8.18 -2.16
N SER A 210 37.85 -8.53 -0.91
CA SER A 210 38.45 -7.85 0.27
C SER A 210 39.94 -8.15 0.49
N LYS A 211 40.54 -9.09 -0.25
CA LYS A 211 41.97 -9.38 -0.17
C LYS A 211 42.82 -8.20 -0.68
N LYS A 212 44.00 -8.03 -0.08
CA LYS A 212 44.97 -6.98 -0.46
C LYS A 212 45.48 -7.16 -1.89
N ASN A 213 45.82 -8.39 -2.28
CA ASN A 213 46.23 -8.71 -3.65
C ASN A 213 45.00 -8.82 -4.54
N PHE A 214 44.67 -7.73 -5.24
CA PHE A 214 43.50 -7.65 -6.12
C PHE A 214 43.93 -7.19 -7.51
N THR A 215 44.09 -8.16 -8.42
CA THR A 215 44.45 -7.90 -9.82
C THR A 215 43.41 -8.53 -10.73
N VAL A 216 42.71 -7.70 -11.49
CA VAL A 216 41.70 -8.16 -12.44
C VAL A 216 42.37 -8.85 -13.64
N PRO A 217 41.89 -10.02 -14.10
CA PRO A 217 42.38 -10.67 -15.30
C PRO A 217 42.24 -9.80 -16.56
N ALA A 218 43.35 -9.52 -17.25
CA ALA A 218 43.36 -8.70 -18.47
C ALA A 218 42.44 -9.23 -19.58
N LYS A 219 42.20 -10.55 -19.62
CA LYS A 219 41.27 -11.18 -20.58
C LYS A 219 39.84 -10.66 -20.48
N TRP A 220 39.39 -10.26 -19.28
CA TRP A 220 38.03 -9.75 -19.06
C TRP A 220 37.82 -8.35 -19.67
N LEU A 221 38.89 -7.56 -19.80
CA LEU A 221 38.81 -6.17 -20.26
C LEU A 221 38.67 -6.04 -21.78
N LYS A 222 38.71 -7.14 -22.52
CA LYS A 222 38.56 -7.17 -23.99
C LYS A 222 37.10 -7.06 -24.43
N ASP A 223 36.17 -7.53 -23.61
CA ASP A 223 34.74 -7.39 -23.86
C ASP A 223 34.25 -6.03 -23.31
N PRO A 224 33.64 -5.16 -24.13
CA PRO A 224 33.27 -3.81 -23.69
C PRO A 224 32.25 -3.77 -22.54
N VAL A 225 31.28 -4.70 -22.53
CA VAL A 225 30.24 -4.76 -21.49
C VAL A 225 30.85 -5.27 -20.19
N LEU A 226 31.67 -6.33 -20.26
CA LEU A 226 32.39 -6.86 -19.12
C LEU A 226 33.39 -5.83 -18.55
N LYS A 227 34.07 -5.07 -19.42
CA LYS A 227 34.96 -4.00 -19.00
C LYS A 227 34.20 -2.93 -18.20
N LEU A 228 33.05 -2.49 -18.69
CA LEU A 228 32.19 -1.51 -18.00
C LEU A 228 31.79 -2.00 -16.60
N GLU A 229 31.33 -3.25 -16.50
CA GLU A 229 30.97 -3.86 -15.21
C GLU A 229 32.16 -3.97 -14.26
N VAL A 230 33.31 -4.41 -14.76
CA VAL A 230 34.55 -4.53 -13.97
C VAL A 230 35.01 -3.17 -13.47
N ASP A 231 34.98 -2.14 -14.31
CA ASP A 231 35.40 -0.79 -13.92
C ASP A 231 34.48 -0.22 -12.84
N CYS A 232 33.16 -0.40 -13.00
CA CYS A 232 32.19 -0.09 -11.94
C CYS A 232 32.50 -0.84 -10.64
N LEU A 233 32.68 -2.16 -10.69
CA LEU A 233 32.95 -2.97 -9.49
C LEU A 233 34.28 -2.61 -8.82
N LYS A 234 35.30 -2.21 -9.58
CA LYS A 234 36.57 -1.68 -9.04
C LYS A 234 36.36 -0.37 -8.29
N GLU A 235 35.51 0.51 -8.80
CA GLU A 235 35.18 1.75 -8.11
C GLU A 235 34.43 1.47 -6.81
N VAL A 236 33.40 0.62 -6.86
CA VAL A 236 32.68 0.16 -5.66
C VAL A 236 33.66 -0.43 -4.65
N ARG A 237 34.57 -1.34 -5.07
CA ARG A 237 35.61 -1.89 -4.19
C ARG A 237 36.47 -0.79 -3.55
N THR A 238 36.87 0.21 -4.33
CA THR A 238 37.68 1.33 -3.84
C THR A 238 36.95 2.08 -2.73
N LYS A 239 35.65 2.31 -2.88
CA LYS A 239 34.81 2.92 -1.84
C LYS A 239 34.66 2.02 -0.62
N LEU A 240 34.45 0.72 -0.81
CA LEU A 240 34.36 -0.26 0.28
C LEU A 240 35.67 -0.34 1.10
N CYS A 241 36.83 -0.22 0.45
CA CYS A 241 38.13 -0.19 1.12
C CYS A 241 38.32 1.00 2.08
N THR A 242 37.53 2.07 1.96
CA THR A 242 37.58 3.20 2.92
C THR A 242 37.03 2.83 4.29
N GLY A 243 36.20 1.78 4.37
CA GLY A 243 35.50 1.38 5.59
C GLY A 243 34.29 2.23 5.96
N ASN A 244 33.97 3.30 5.20
CA ASN A 244 32.88 4.22 5.56
C ASN A 244 31.49 3.78 5.10
N ILE A 245 31.41 2.80 4.21
CA ILE A 245 30.16 2.31 3.61
C ILE A 245 29.55 1.22 4.50
N PHE A 246 28.33 1.41 5.00
CA PHE A 246 27.62 0.38 5.77
C PHE A 246 26.65 -0.47 4.92
N ALA A 247 26.17 0.09 3.80
CA ALA A 247 25.26 -0.58 2.89
C ALA A 247 25.44 -0.10 1.44
N VAL A 248 25.19 -1.01 0.50
CA VAL A 248 24.99 -0.69 -0.92
C VAL A 248 23.51 -0.84 -1.25
N ILE A 249 22.91 0.15 -1.89
CA ILE A 249 21.54 0.09 -2.41
C ILE A 249 21.56 0.20 -3.93
N THR A 250 20.76 -0.62 -4.61
CA THR A 250 20.65 -0.61 -6.07
C THR A 250 19.28 -1.09 -6.54
N GLU A 251 18.79 -0.52 -7.63
CA GLU A 251 17.64 -1.05 -8.36
C GLU A 251 18.10 -2.22 -9.24
N THR A 252 17.28 -3.26 -9.38
CA THR A 252 17.55 -4.36 -10.34
C THR A 252 17.38 -3.92 -11.81
N MET A 253 16.62 -2.84 -12.02
CA MET A 253 16.46 -2.09 -13.25
C MET A 253 16.18 -0.65 -12.83
N GLN A 254 17.04 0.30 -13.20
CA GLN A 254 16.85 1.71 -12.83
C GLN A 254 15.68 2.30 -13.61
N CYS A 255 14.56 2.51 -12.93
CA CYS A 255 13.30 2.90 -13.57
C CYS A 255 13.24 4.41 -13.84
N GLU A 256 13.48 5.25 -12.84
CA GLU A 256 13.46 6.71 -13.02
C GLU A 256 14.70 7.21 -13.77
N GLY A 257 15.81 6.45 -13.71
CA GLY A 257 17.08 6.77 -14.36
C GLY A 257 17.08 6.64 -15.89
N GLY A 258 15.99 6.16 -16.50
CA GLY A 258 15.87 6.01 -17.95
C GLY A 258 15.59 4.59 -18.44
N ASP A 259 15.06 3.71 -17.57
CA ASP A 259 14.88 2.28 -17.83
C ASP A 259 16.20 1.60 -18.21
N ARG A 260 17.19 1.75 -17.32
CA ARG A 260 18.56 1.22 -17.51
C ARG A 260 18.67 -0.16 -16.88
N TYR A 261 19.22 -1.11 -17.63
CA TYR A 261 19.37 -2.50 -17.23
C TYR A 261 20.83 -2.82 -16.92
N SER A 262 21.06 -3.74 -15.99
CA SER A 262 22.37 -4.31 -15.65
C SER A 262 22.29 -5.84 -15.70
N SER A 263 23.44 -6.50 -15.84
CA SER A 263 23.47 -7.95 -16.00
C SER A 263 23.33 -8.72 -14.70
N ASP A 264 22.86 -9.97 -14.82
CA ASP A 264 22.92 -10.97 -13.76
C ASP A 264 24.34 -11.18 -13.20
N ARG A 265 25.34 -11.16 -14.08
CA ARG A 265 26.76 -11.28 -13.74
C ARG A 265 27.24 -10.13 -12.84
N PHE A 266 26.82 -8.90 -13.12
CA PHE A 266 27.16 -7.72 -12.30
C PHE A 266 26.55 -7.84 -10.89
N HIS A 267 25.25 -8.11 -10.77
CA HIS A 267 24.62 -8.24 -9.45
C HIS A 267 25.20 -9.40 -8.64
N THR A 268 25.52 -10.51 -9.30
CA THR A 268 26.22 -11.64 -8.66
C THR A 268 27.57 -11.19 -8.08
N ALA A 269 28.39 -10.48 -8.87
CA ALA A 269 29.67 -9.96 -8.40
C ALA A 269 29.53 -8.95 -7.25
N LEU A 270 28.55 -8.04 -7.35
CA LEU A 270 28.29 -7.01 -6.35
C LEU A 270 27.97 -7.64 -4.99
N ILE A 271 27.05 -8.59 -4.94
CA ILE A 271 26.67 -9.27 -3.69
C ILE A 271 27.84 -10.04 -3.09
N LEU A 272 28.57 -10.82 -3.90
CA LEU A 272 29.74 -11.58 -3.43
C LEU A 272 30.85 -10.65 -2.89
N MET A 273 31.10 -9.54 -3.58
CA MET A 273 32.06 -8.53 -3.15
C MET A 273 31.64 -7.89 -1.83
N CYS A 274 30.43 -7.35 -1.73
CA CYS A 274 29.92 -6.71 -0.51
C CYS A 274 29.94 -7.67 0.69
N ARG A 275 29.59 -8.94 0.48
CA ARG A 275 29.72 -10.00 1.48
C ARG A 275 31.15 -10.14 2.00
N SER A 276 32.16 -10.11 1.13
CA SER A 276 33.57 -10.19 1.52
C SER A 276 34.07 -9.02 2.38
N PHE A 277 33.38 -7.87 2.32
CA PHE A 277 33.62 -6.68 3.15
C PHE A 277 32.66 -6.57 4.35
N ASN A 278 31.75 -7.53 4.55
CA ASN A 278 30.64 -7.46 5.52
C ASN A 278 29.78 -6.19 5.39
N VAL A 279 29.51 -5.77 4.15
CA VAL A 279 28.59 -4.68 3.79
C VAL A 279 27.32 -5.28 3.20
N LYS A 280 26.16 -4.78 3.63
CA LYS A 280 24.87 -5.35 3.20
C LYS A 280 24.42 -4.79 1.86
N VAL A 281 23.72 -5.59 1.07
CA VAL A 281 23.13 -5.17 -0.21
C VAL A 281 21.60 -5.12 -0.12
N VAL A 282 21.04 -3.97 -0.47
CA VAL A 282 19.60 -3.76 -0.63
C VAL A 282 19.27 -3.72 -2.12
N HIS A 283 18.43 -4.65 -2.57
CA HIS A 283 17.78 -4.56 -3.87
C HIS A 283 16.47 -3.79 -3.72
N ASP A 284 16.43 -2.60 -4.32
CA ASP A 284 15.22 -1.80 -4.43
C ASP A 284 14.33 -2.35 -5.55
N GLU A 285 13.25 -3.02 -5.14
CA GLU A 285 12.19 -3.50 -6.04
C GLU A 285 10.87 -2.77 -5.82
N VAL A 286 10.91 -1.52 -5.31
CA VAL A 286 9.71 -0.70 -5.12
C VAL A 286 8.89 -0.59 -6.40
N GLN A 287 9.54 -0.47 -7.57
CA GLN A 287 8.87 -0.39 -8.87
C GLN A 287 8.82 -1.73 -9.63
N THR A 288 9.88 -2.53 -9.54
CA THR A 288 10.08 -3.73 -10.35
C THR A 288 9.41 -4.99 -9.79
N GLY A 289 9.18 -5.04 -8.48
CA GLY A 289 8.51 -6.16 -7.82
C GLY A 289 7.04 -6.29 -8.20
N PHE A 290 6.45 -7.42 -7.80
CA PHE A 290 5.05 -7.80 -8.07
C PHE A 290 4.73 -7.81 -9.56
N HIS A 291 5.53 -8.54 -10.35
CA HIS A 291 5.33 -8.72 -11.79
C HIS A 291 5.31 -7.42 -12.62
N LEU A 292 6.21 -6.47 -12.35
CA LEU A 292 6.51 -5.50 -13.43
C LEU A 292 7.21 -6.22 -14.59
N GLY A 293 8.20 -7.05 -14.28
CA GLY A 293 8.81 -7.98 -15.23
C GLY A 293 8.03 -9.30 -15.31
N ARG A 294 8.66 -10.34 -15.84
CA ARG A 294 8.04 -11.66 -16.00
C ARG A 294 7.87 -12.37 -14.66
N ASP A 295 8.89 -12.34 -13.81
CA ASP A 295 8.87 -12.96 -12.48
C ASP A 295 8.16 -12.09 -11.43
N PHE A 296 7.69 -12.72 -10.35
CA PHE A 296 7.03 -12.00 -9.25
C PHE A 296 7.98 -10.99 -8.60
N PHE A 297 9.20 -11.41 -8.28
CA PHE A 297 10.29 -10.53 -7.86
C PHE A 297 11.34 -10.46 -8.96
N TRP A 298 11.81 -9.27 -9.29
CA TRP A 298 12.72 -9.05 -10.40
C TRP A 298 14.10 -9.67 -10.18
N HIS A 299 14.63 -9.68 -8.95
CA HIS A 299 15.91 -10.32 -8.66
C HIS A 299 15.93 -11.82 -9.00
N ARG A 300 14.75 -12.47 -9.09
CA ARG A 300 14.64 -13.87 -9.52
C ARG A 300 14.99 -14.03 -10.99
N SER A 301 14.66 -13.04 -11.82
CA SER A 301 15.01 -13.02 -13.25
C SER A 301 16.51 -12.96 -13.47
N LEU A 302 17.29 -12.45 -12.50
CA LEU A 302 18.77 -12.44 -12.57
C LEU A 302 19.39 -13.83 -12.36
N LYS A 303 18.64 -14.86 -11.93
CA LYS A 303 19.13 -16.26 -11.77
C LYS A 303 20.48 -16.39 -11.03
N MET A 304 20.76 -15.50 -10.09
CA MET A 304 22.06 -15.38 -9.43
C MET A 304 22.42 -16.64 -8.65
N LYS A 305 23.68 -17.07 -8.77
CA LYS A 305 24.21 -18.28 -8.12
C LYS A 305 25.44 -17.97 -7.29
N ASP A 306 25.52 -18.62 -6.13
CA ASP A 306 26.69 -18.59 -5.26
C ASP A 306 27.81 -19.52 -5.80
N ILE A 307 28.93 -19.60 -5.07
CA ILE A 307 30.11 -20.40 -5.43
C ILE A 307 29.78 -21.90 -5.47
N ASP A 308 28.92 -22.36 -4.57
CA ASP A 308 28.46 -23.76 -4.49
C ASP A 308 27.31 -24.08 -5.47
N GLY A 309 26.87 -23.10 -6.27
CA GLY A 309 25.76 -23.24 -7.21
C GLY A 309 24.37 -23.07 -6.58
N SER A 310 24.28 -22.78 -5.28
CA SER A 310 23.02 -22.43 -4.62
C SER A 310 22.50 -21.06 -5.07
N GLN A 311 21.25 -20.74 -4.73
CA GLN A 311 20.65 -19.44 -5.05
C GLN A 311 21.31 -18.33 -4.22
N LEU A 312 21.89 -17.34 -4.90
CA LEU A 312 22.39 -16.12 -4.26
C LEU A 312 21.26 -15.10 -4.13
N ASN A 313 21.16 -14.44 -2.97
CA ASN A 313 20.12 -13.45 -2.67
C ASN A 313 20.77 -12.18 -2.11
N PRO A 314 20.18 -10.99 -2.35
CA PRO A 314 20.54 -9.78 -1.61
C PRO A 314 20.14 -9.92 -0.13
N ASP A 315 20.77 -9.15 0.76
CA ASP A 315 20.43 -9.18 2.19
C ASP A 315 18.99 -8.69 2.43
N PHE A 316 18.56 -7.69 1.66
CA PHE A 316 17.24 -7.10 1.72
C PHE A 316 16.65 -6.91 0.32
N VAL A 317 15.34 -7.12 0.20
CA VAL A 317 14.52 -6.72 -0.95
C VAL A 317 13.43 -5.80 -0.44
N THR A 318 13.25 -4.63 -1.05
CA THR A 318 12.19 -3.70 -0.70
C THR A 318 11.12 -3.64 -1.78
N CYS A 319 9.85 -3.52 -1.38
CA CYS A 319 8.72 -3.42 -2.30
C CYS A 319 7.72 -2.36 -1.84
N ALA A 320 7.02 -1.73 -2.78
CA ALA A 320 5.83 -0.90 -2.54
C ALA A 320 5.01 -0.85 -3.84
N LYS A 321 4.37 0.27 -4.20
CA LYS A 321 3.61 0.44 -5.46
C LYS A 321 2.63 -0.73 -5.69
N LYS A 322 2.91 -1.66 -6.62
CA LYS A 322 2.08 -2.88 -6.85
C LYS A 322 1.89 -3.74 -5.61
N ALA A 323 2.83 -3.73 -4.67
CA ALA A 323 2.68 -4.40 -3.38
C ALA A 323 1.55 -3.80 -2.53
N GLN A 324 1.03 -2.62 -2.90
CA GLN A 324 0.02 -1.82 -2.19
C GLN A 324 0.42 -1.39 -0.77
N VAL A 325 1.53 -1.87 -0.21
CA VAL A 325 2.08 -1.50 1.09
C VAL A 325 3.60 -1.57 0.99
N GLY A 326 4.33 -0.76 1.78
CA GLY A 326 5.77 -0.87 1.86
C GLY A 326 6.16 -2.18 2.55
N MET A 327 7.13 -2.91 2.00
CA MET A 327 7.61 -4.16 2.56
C MET A 327 9.13 -4.21 2.54
N VAL A 328 9.73 -4.69 3.63
CA VAL A 328 11.14 -5.08 3.71
C VAL A 328 11.20 -6.59 3.89
N LEU A 329 11.81 -7.28 2.93
CA LEU A 329 11.97 -8.73 2.94
C LEU A 329 13.43 -9.09 3.18
N SER A 330 13.68 -10.09 4.01
CA SER A 330 15.01 -10.70 4.17
C SER A 330 14.92 -12.21 4.27
N HIS A 331 15.96 -12.89 3.79
CA HIS A 331 16.13 -14.33 3.94
C HIS A 331 16.74 -14.72 5.31
N LYS A 332 17.01 -13.73 6.17
CA LYS A 332 17.58 -13.88 7.51
C LYS A 332 16.52 -13.67 8.59
N LYS A 333 16.75 -14.27 9.76
CA LYS A 333 15.98 -13.94 10.97
C LYS A 333 16.52 -12.65 11.56
N MET A 334 15.63 -11.73 11.91
CA MET A 334 16.00 -10.40 12.42
C MET A 334 15.07 -9.99 13.56
N ASP A 335 15.56 -9.10 14.43
CA ASP A 335 14.72 -8.40 15.39
C ASP A 335 13.72 -7.52 14.64
N ARG A 336 12.43 -7.72 14.88
CA ARG A 336 11.39 -6.99 14.16
C ARG A 336 11.22 -5.58 14.73
N THR A 337 11.38 -4.57 13.88
CA THR A 337 10.82 -3.22 14.13
C THR A 337 9.30 -3.29 14.02
N PRO A 338 8.51 -2.59 14.86
CA PRO A 338 7.05 -2.59 14.76
C PRO A 338 6.58 -2.24 13.34
N ASP A 339 5.59 -2.99 12.86
CA ASP A 339 4.97 -2.74 11.55
C ASP A 339 4.15 -1.44 11.60
N GLN A 340 4.16 -0.66 10.53
CA GLN A 340 3.30 0.52 10.33
C GLN A 340 2.60 0.41 8.98
N PHE A 341 1.30 0.13 8.99
CA PHE A 341 0.56 -0.05 7.75
C PHE A 341 -0.93 0.18 7.99
N GLN A 342 -1.65 0.29 6.88
CA GLN A 342 -3.09 0.24 6.87
C GLN A 342 -3.59 -1.15 6.48
N VAL A 343 -4.53 -1.70 7.26
CA VAL A 343 -5.08 -3.05 7.05
C VAL A 343 -5.63 -3.23 5.64
N ALA A 344 -6.41 -2.26 5.14
CA ALA A 344 -6.95 -2.29 3.78
C ALA A 344 -5.85 -2.40 2.71
N SER A 345 -4.72 -1.72 2.90
CA SER A 345 -3.58 -1.75 1.98
C SER A 345 -2.87 -3.11 1.98
N THR A 346 -2.70 -3.73 3.15
CA THR A 346 -2.11 -5.08 3.26
C THR A 346 -3.02 -6.15 2.62
N ILE A 347 -4.33 -6.09 2.85
CA ILE A 347 -5.29 -7.01 2.21
C ILE A 347 -5.26 -6.81 0.69
N ARG A 348 -5.31 -5.55 0.22
CA ARG A 348 -5.23 -5.24 -1.21
C ARG A 348 -3.94 -5.75 -1.85
N GLY A 349 -2.81 -5.61 -1.17
CA GLY A 349 -1.50 -6.12 -1.62
C GLY A 349 -1.49 -7.65 -1.77
N TYR A 350 -2.12 -8.36 -0.84
CA TYR A 350 -2.32 -9.80 -0.95
C TYR A 350 -3.17 -10.18 -2.16
N LEU A 351 -4.34 -9.55 -2.30
CA LEU A 351 -5.26 -9.80 -3.42
C LEU A 351 -4.63 -9.44 -4.77
N HIS A 352 -3.86 -8.36 -4.83
CA HIS A 352 -3.13 -7.93 -6.02
C HIS A 352 -2.06 -8.95 -6.41
N GLY A 353 -1.21 -9.32 -5.46
CA GLY A 353 -0.09 -10.22 -5.69
C GLY A 353 -0.55 -11.60 -6.16
N ILE A 354 -1.56 -12.18 -5.50
CA ILE A 354 -2.08 -13.48 -5.92
C ILE A 354 -2.74 -13.38 -7.30
N ALA A 355 -3.57 -12.36 -7.57
CA ALA A 355 -4.26 -12.24 -8.85
C ALA A 355 -3.30 -12.04 -10.03
N LEU A 356 -2.24 -11.22 -9.86
CA LEU A 356 -1.20 -11.04 -10.88
C LEU A 356 -0.46 -12.35 -11.18
N ASP A 357 -0.10 -13.09 -10.14
CA ASP A 357 0.63 -14.35 -10.30
C ASP A 357 -0.18 -15.44 -11.01
N GLN A 358 -1.52 -15.39 -10.89
CA GLN A 358 -2.41 -16.29 -11.62
C GLN A 358 -2.47 -16.01 -13.13
N ILE A 359 -2.10 -14.81 -13.59
CA ILE A 359 -2.24 -14.36 -14.98
C ILE A 359 -0.90 -14.03 -15.64
N GLN A 360 0.17 -14.69 -15.22
CA GLN A 360 1.53 -14.48 -15.76
C GLN A 360 1.59 -14.64 -17.30
N ASP A 361 0.84 -15.58 -17.87
CA ASP A 361 0.80 -15.78 -19.33
C ASP A 361 0.25 -14.55 -20.07
N ARG A 362 -0.66 -13.78 -19.44
CA ARG A 362 -1.13 -12.51 -19.99
C ARG A 362 -0.03 -11.45 -20.03
N ILE A 363 0.85 -11.44 -19.03
CA ILE A 363 1.99 -10.51 -18.97
C ILE A 363 2.96 -10.78 -20.13
N ILE A 364 3.24 -12.07 -20.39
CA ILE A 364 4.11 -12.48 -21.50
C ILE A 364 3.49 -12.09 -22.85
N SER A 365 2.19 -12.34 -23.04
CA SER A 365 1.47 -11.93 -24.26
C SER A 365 1.52 -10.42 -24.49
N ILE A 366 1.32 -9.61 -23.45
CA ILE A 366 1.41 -8.14 -23.57
C ILE A 366 2.85 -7.72 -23.91
N GLU A 367 3.87 -8.37 -23.34
CA GLU A 367 5.27 -8.10 -23.66
C GLU A 367 5.58 -8.33 -25.15
N GLU A 368 5.16 -9.47 -25.69
CA GLU A 368 5.36 -9.86 -27.08
C GLU A 368 4.67 -8.88 -28.04
N ASP A 369 3.39 -8.58 -27.80
CA ASP A 369 2.60 -7.64 -28.58
C ASP A 369 3.19 -6.21 -28.57
N THR A 370 3.72 -5.79 -27.42
CA THR A 370 4.36 -4.49 -27.23
C THR A 370 5.70 -4.43 -27.96
N ARG A 371 6.51 -5.49 -27.87
CA ARG A 371 7.83 -5.55 -28.52
C ARG A 371 7.71 -5.46 -30.03
N GLU A 372 6.74 -6.17 -30.63
CA GLU A 372 6.50 -6.09 -32.07
C GLU A 372 6.18 -4.66 -32.50
N ARG A 373 5.21 -4.00 -31.84
CA ARG A 373 4.78 -2.64 -32.17
C ARG A 373 5.86 -1.59 -31.93
N LEU A 374 6.60 -1.71 -30.81
CA LEU A 374 7.70 -0.80 -30.49
C LEU A 374 8.82 -0.88 -31.53
N ASN A 375 9.19 -2.09 -31.95
CA ASN A 375 10.22 -2.27 -32.97
C ASN A 375 9.80 -1.65 -34.31
N LYS A 376 8.53 -1.80 -34.72
CA LYS A 376 8.00 -1.15 -35.94
C LYS A 376 8.03 0.37 -35.84
N LEU A 377 7.62 0.94 -34.70
CA LEU A 377 7.64 2.39 -34.47
C LEU A 377 9.08 2.93 -34.52
N VAL A 378 10.02 2.26 -33.83
CA VAL A 378 11.43 2.65 -33.84
C VAL A 378 12.01 2.58 -35.24
N GLU A 379 11.76 1.50 -35.99
CA GLU A 379 12.26 1.36 -37.36
C GLU A 379 11.77 2.49 -38.28
N LYS A 380 10.48 2.85 -38.17
CA LYS A 380 9.87 3.94 -38.96
C LYS A 380 10.52 5.30 -38.71
N TYR A 381 10.95 5.58 -37.48
CA TYR A 381 11.49 6.88 -37.08
C TYR A 381 13.00 6.86 -36.79
N LYS A 382 13.76 5.87 -37.28
CA LYS A 382 15.23 5.92 -37.21
C LYS A 382 15.77 7.13 -38.00
N PRO A 383 16.78 7.86 -37.49
CA PRO A 383 17.51 7.64 -36.23
C PRO A 383 16.93 8.38 -35.01
N HIS A 384 15.74 8.99 -35.10
CA HIS A 384 15.18 9.82 -34.02
C HIS A 384 14.74 9.02 -32.79
N LEU A 385 14.19 7.82 -32.99
CA LEU A 385 13.90 6.88 -31.90
C LEU A 385 14.95 5.78 -31.87
N THR A 386 15.48 5.48 -30.68
CA THR A 386 16.54 4.47 -30.50
C THR A 386 16.37 3.66 -29.22
N ARG A 387 17.14 2.57 -29.11
CA ARG A 387 17.25 1.71 -27.92
C ARG A 387 15.88 1.26 -27.35
N PRO A 388 15.05 0.55 -28.14
CA PRO A 388 13.82 -0.03 -27.62
C PRO A 388 14.13 -1.05 -26.52
N ARG A 389 13.36 -1.01 -25.43
CA ARG A 389 13.47 -1.93 -24.30
C ARG A 389 12.08 -2.37 -23.89
N VAL A 390 11.88 -3.67 -23.69
CA VAL A 390 10.61 -4.25 -23.22
C VAL A 390 10.91 -5.36 -22.22
N MET A 391 10.27 -5.39 -21.07
CA MET A 391 10.35 -6.54 -20.16
C MET A 391 9.08 -6.61 -19.31
N GLY A 392 8.31 -7.69 -19.47
CA GLY A 392 6.97 -7.82 -18.90
C GLY A 392 6.07 -6.66 -19.28
N LEU A 393 5.60 -5.93 -18.28
CA LEU A 393 4.71 -4.78 -18.42
C LEU A 393 5.45 -3.43 -18.53
N ALA A 394 6.79 -3.42 -18.56
CA ALA A 394 7.58 -2.20 -18.75
C ALA A 394 8.09 -2.10 -20.19
N PHE A 395 8.01 -0.90 -20.78
CA PHE A 395 8.76 -0.59 -21.98
C PHE A 395 9.21 0.86 -22.03
N ALA A 396 10.24 1.12 -22.84
CA ALA A 396 10.83 2.43 -23.01
C ALA A 396 11.51 2.61 -24.38
N VAL A 397 11.67 3.86 -24.78
CA VAL A 397 12.38 4.27 -26.01
C VAL A 397 13.11 5.60 -25.78
N GLU A 398 14.26 5.77 -26.41
CA GLU A 398 15.05 7.01 -26.34
C GLU A 398 14.75 7.95 -27.50
N THR A 399 14.61 9.22 -27.14
CA THR A 399 14.55 10.37 -28.05
C THR A 399 15.95 10.99 -28.21
N PRO A 400 16.18 11.89 -29.19
CA PRO A 400 17.52 12.42 -29.45
C PRO A 400 18.10 13.22 -28.27
N ASN A 401 17.25 13.98 -27.56
CA ASN A 401 17.62 14.86 -26.46
C ASN A 401 16.42 15.17 -25.53
N ALA A 402 16.69 15.85 -24.43
CA ALA A 402 15.69 16.21 -23.42
C ALA A 402 14.62 17.17 -23.94
N GLU A 403 14.96 18.06 -24.88
CA GLU A 403 14.00 18.99 -25.47
C GLU A 403 12.91 18.23 -26.24
N ILE A 404 13.30 17.27 -27.08
CA ILE A 404 12.36 16.42 -27.80
C ILE A 404 11.54 15.57 -26.83
N CYS A 405 12.18 14.94 -25.84
CA CYS A 405 11.46 14.18 -24.81
C CYS A 405 10.35 15.03 -24.16
N ASN A 406 10.67 16.26 -23.78
CA ASN A 406 9.71 17.18 -23.18
C ASN A 406 8.57 17.59 -24.13
N LYS A 407 8.79 17.65 -25.45
CA LYS A 407 7.71 17.87 -26.43
C LYS A 407 6.69 16.74 -26.42
N PHE A 408 7.13 15.48 -26.36
CA PHE A 408 6.23 14.33 -26.20
C PHE A 408 5.44 14.43 -24.90
N ILE A 409 6.13 14.74 -23.79
CA ILE A 409 5.47 14.91 -22.49
C ILE A 409 4.43 16.03 -22.55
N ALA A 410 4.72 17.19 -23.14
CA ALA A 410 3.76 18.30 -23.22
C ALA A 410 2.52 17.96 -24.05
N GLU A 411 2.64 17.13 -25.08
CA GLU A 411 1.54 16.82 -26.01
C GLU A 411 0.68 15.62 -25.58
N ARG A 412 1.18 14.71 -24.73
CA ARG A 412 0.53 13.43 -24.40
C ARG A 412 -0.95 13.52 -24.02
N PHE A 413 -1.34 14.52 -23.23
CA PHE A 413 -2.72 14.67 -22.75
C PHE A 413 -3.70 15.05 -23.86
N LYS A 414 -3.25 15.78 -24.88
CA LYS A 414 -4.06 16.10 -26.07
C LYS A 414 -4.38 14.86 -26.91
N HIS A 415 -3.62 13.79 -26.71
CA HIS A 415 -3.81 12.47 -27.33
C HIS A 415 -4.44 11.46 -26.36
N GLY A 416 -4.96 11.92 -25.22
CA GLY A 416 -5.57 11.04 -24.22
C GLY A 416 -4.60 10.06 -23.56
N LEU A 417 -3.29 10.32 -23.60
CA LEU A 417 -2.25 9.42 -23.07
C LEU A 417 -1.63 9.93 -21.77
N LEU A 418 -1.36 9.01 -20.84
CA LEU A 418 -0.54 9.23 -19.66
C LEU A 418 0.66 8.28 -19.67
N TYR A 419 1.85 8.85 -19.85
CA TYR A 419 3.15 8.23 -19.64
C TYR A 419 4.12 9.28 -19.09
N TYR A 420 5.31 8.85 -18.64
CA TYR A 420 6.27 9.73 -17.96
C TYR A 420 7.61 9.76 -18.68
N PRO A 421 8.40 10.85 -18.54
CA PRO A 421 9.80 10.82 -18.90
C PRO A 421 10.58 10.00 -17.85
N ALA A 422 11.77 9.54 -18.24
CA ALA A 422 12.77 8.97 -17.35
C ALA A 422 14.18 9.32 -17.85
N GLY A 423 15.13 9.50 -16.93
CA GLY A 423 16.44 10.08 -17.27
C GLY A 423 16.28 11.38 -18.05
N ASP A 424 17.24 11.67 -18.93
CA ASP A 424 17.21 12.91 -19.71
C ASP A 424 16.44 12.76 -21.04
N ARG A 425 16.32 11.55 -21.59
CA ARG A 425 15.89 11.35 -22.99
C ARG A 425 14.91 10.20 -23.21
N THR A 426 14.50 9.49 -22.16
CA THR A 426 13.68 8.28 -22.28
C THR A 426 12.20 8.58 -22.09
N LEU A 427 11.37 8.11 -23.01
CA LEU A 427 9.92 7.97 -22.81
C LEU A 427 9.66 6.62 -22.14
N ARG A 428 8.94 6.62 -21.01
CA ARG A 428 8.79 5.47 -20.13
C ARG A 428 7.33 5.10 -19.93
N PHE A 429 7.05 3.81 -20.11
CA PHE A 429 5.72 3.23 -20.05
C PHE A 429 5.66 2.05 -19.07
N ARG A 430 4.53 1.93 -18.38
CA ARG A 430 4.23 0.90 -17.37
C ARG A 430 2.80 0.44 -17.59
N LEU A 431 2.65 -0.63 -18.36
CA LEU A 431 1.37 -1.25 -18.67
C LEU A 431 0.82 -2.04 -17.48
N ASN A 432 -0.41 -2.53 -17.64
CA ASN A 432 -1.09 -3.40 -16.70
C ASN A 432 -1.78 -4.54 -17.45
N THR A 433 -2.20 -5.58 -16.73
CA THR A 433 -2.79 -6.78 -17.35
C THR A 433 -4.17 -6.56 -17.96
N ALA A 434 -4.78 -5.38 -17.76
CA ALA A 434 -6.08 -5.04 -18.33
C ALA A 434 -6.01 -4.45 -19.75
N PHE A 435 -4.80 -4.09 -20.24
CA PHE A 435 -4.60 -3.72 -21.64
C PHE A 435 -5.08 -4.84 -22.55
N ALA A 436 -5.96 -4.51 -23.50
CA ALA A 436 -6.37 -5.38 -24.60
C ALA A 436 -5.57 -5.05 -25.88
N LYS A 437 -5.82 -5.79 -26.96
CA LYS A 437 -5.13 -5.56 -28.24
C LYS A 437 -5.48 -4.17 -28.79
N GLU A 438 -6.75 -3.81 -28.71
CA GLU A 438 -7.28 -2.52 -29.16
C GLU A 438 -6.66 -1.35 -28.38
N ASP A 439 -6.38 -1.55 -27.09
CA ASP A 439 -5.71 -0.55 -26.24
C ASP A 439 -4.25 -0.35 -26.65
N LEU A 440 -3.53 -1.43 -27.00
CA LEU A 440 -2.16 -1.33 -27.52
C LEU A 440 -2.14 -0.69 -28.91
N ASP A 441 -3.10 -1.03 -29.76
CA ASP A 441 -3.24 -0.43 -31.09
C ASP A 441 -3.48 1.08 -30.97
N PHE A 442 -4.40 1.51 -30.11
CA PHE A 442 -4.60 2.93 -29.81
C PHE A 442 -3.30 3.60 -29.32
N LEU A 443 -2.63 3.02 -28.31
CA LEU A 443 -1.39 3.58 -27.76
C LEU A 443 -0.33 3.81 -28.85
N PHE A 444 -0.05 2.79 -29.68
CA PHE A 444 1.00 2.90 -30.68
C PHE A 444 0.60 3.74 -31.89
N ASN A 445 -0.69 3.79 -32.27
CA ASN A 445 -1.18 4.71 -33.29
C ASN A 445 -1.03 6.17 -32.85
N GLU A 446 -1.38 6.50 -31.60
CA GLU A 446 -1.21 7.86 -31.10
C GLU A 446 0.26 8.24 -30.91
N MET A 447 1.12 7.28 -30.55
CA MET A 447 2.57 7.50 -30.56
C MET A 447 3.11 7.75 -31.97
N ASP A 448 2.59 7.09 -33.00
CA ASP A 448 2.93 7.31 -34.40
C ASP A 448 2.56 8.75 -34.84
N VAL A 449 1.33 9.18 -34.52
CA VAL A 449 0.86 10.55 -34.78
C VAL A 449 1.74 11.60 -34.08
N LEU A 450 2.09 11.36 -32.81
CA LEU A 450 2.99 12.24 -32.06
C LEU A 450 4.39 12.30 -32.69
N CYS A 451 4.92 11.18 -33.17
CA CYS A 451 6.21 11.15 -33.87
C CYS A 451 6.15 11.95 -35.18
N ASP A 452 5.09 11.79 -35.97
CA ASP A 452 4.89 12.56 -37.20
C ASP A 452 4.75 14.07 -36.94
N LYS A 453 4.08 14.46 -35.86
CA LYS A 453 4.01 15.86 -35.43
C LYS A 453 5.38 16.41 -35.03
N ILE A 454 6.08 15.71 -34.14
CA ILE A 454 7.28 16.24 -33.47
C ILE A 454 8.51 16.18 -34.39
N PHE A 455 8.63 15.12 -35.19
CA PHE A 455 9.80 14.93 -36.07
C PHE A 455 9.58 15.46 -37.49
N ASN A 456 8.34 15.36 -38.01
CA ASN A 456 8.04 15.69 -39.40
C ASN A 456 7.17 16.95 -39.55
N ASN A 457 6.82 17.63 -38.45
CA ASN A 457 5.96 18.82 -38.42
C ASN A 457 4.60 18.61 -39.13
N LYS A 458 4.08 17.38 -39.14
CA LYS A 458 2.75 17.10 -39.70
C LYS A 458 1.66 17.56 -38.74
N GLU A 459 0.50 17.91 -39.30
CA GLU A 459 -0.68 18.19 -38.50
C GLU A 459 -1.15 16.90 -37.80
N ALA A 460 -1.37 16.99 -36.48
CA ALA A 460 -1.87 15.88 -35.68
C ALA A 460 -3.34 16.08 -35.37
N VAL A 461 -4.18 15.20 -35.92
CA VAL A 461 -5.59 15.12 -35.54
C VAL A 461 -5.66 14.52 -34.14
N GLN A 462 -6.26 15.24 -33.20
CA GLN A 462 -6.43 14.77 -31.82
C GLN A 462 -7.58 13.75 -31.75
N PRO A 463 -7.39 12.59 -31.10
CA PRO A 463 -8.46 11.62 -30.94
C PRO A 463 -9.50 12.15 -29.96
N THR A 464 -10.78 12.06 -30.32
CA THR A 464 -11.89 12.40 -29.41
C THR A 464 -12.37 11.20 -28.61
N THR A 465 -12.07 9.98 -29.07
CA THR A 465 -12.55 8.74 -28.46
C THR A 465 -11.53 7.61 -28.57
N ALA A 466 -11.56 6.67 -27.64
CA ALA A 466 -10.81 5.41 -27.69
C ALA A 466 -11.76 4.20 -27.66
N GLU A 467 -11.42 3.16 -28.41
CA GLU A 467 -12.11 1.87 -28.35
C GLU A 467 -11.38 0.93 -27.39
N THR A 468 -12.14 0.24 -26.52
CA THR A 468 -11.60 -0.75 -25.58
C THR A 468 -12.54 -1.94 -25.47
N LYS A 469 -11.99 -3.07 -25.02
CA LYS A 469 -12.75 -4.26 -24.64
C LYS A 469 -13.71 -4.01 -23.46
N GLU A 470 -14.92 -4.56 -23.53
CA GLU A 470 -15.86 -4.63 -22.40
C GLU A 470 -15.45 -5.74 -21.41
N ARG A 471 -15.44 -5.45 -20.10
CA ARG A 471 -14.87 -6.36 -19.08
C ARG A 471 -15.92 -7.00 -18.16
N GLY A 472 -17.21 -6.84 -18.47
CA GLY A 472 -18.33 -7.41 -17.72
C GLY A 472 -18.40 -6.93 -16.27
N THR A 473 -17.98 -5.71 -16.01
CA THR A 473 -17.95 -5.07 -14.68
C THR A 473 -19.22 -4.26 -14.39
N THR A 474 -20.23 -4.38 -15.26
CA THR A 474 -21.50 -3.68 -15.16
C THR A 474 -22.13 -3.89 -13.79
N ASN A 475 -22.37 -2.77 -13.09
CA ASN A 475 -22.96 -2.73 -11.76
C ASN A 475 -22.15 -3.44 -10.64
N LEU A 476 -20.83 -3.59 -10.80
CA LEU A 476 -19.94 -4.19 -9.80
C LEU A 476 -20.09 -3.53 -8.42
N TYR A 477 -20.08 -2.20 -8.37
CA TYR A 477 -20.29 -1.45 -7.12
C TYR A 477 -21.66 -1.72 -6.50
N GLY A 478 -22.72 -1.87 -7.30
CA GLY A 478 -24.07 -2.19 -6.80
C GLY A 478 -24.11 -3.52 -6.06
N TRP A 479 -23.51 -4.56 -6.65
CA TRP A 479 -23.38 -5.88 -6.02
C TRP A 479 -22.60 -5.84 -4.70
N HIS A 480 -21.46 -5.16 -4.69
CA HIS A 480 -20.65 -5.10 -3.47
C HIS A 480 -21.27 -4.23 -2.38
N ARG A 481 -22.00 -3.17 -2.74
CA ARG A 481 -22.81 -2.39 -1.79
C ARG A 481 -23.87 -3.28 -1.13
N LEU A 482 -24.63 -4.08 -1.89
CA LEU A 482 -25.58 -5.05 -1.34
C LEU A 482 -24.91 -6.03 -0.37
N LEU A 483 -23.80 -6.66 -0.77
CA LEU A 483 -23.09 -7.61 0.07
C LEU A 483 -22.59 -6.99 1.39
N ILE A 484 -22.09 -5.76 1.33
CA ILE A 484 -21.67 -5.00 2.53
C ILE A 484 -22.88 -4.67 3.41
N ASP A 485 -24.01 -4.28 2.82
CA ASP A 485 -25.23 -3.99 3.57
C ASP A 485 -25.75 -5.23 4.30
N LEU A 486 -25.77 -6.40 3.64
CA LEU A 486 -26.15 -7.67 4.25
C LEU A 486 -25.22 -8.06 5.40
N LYS A 487 -23.90 -7.88 5.21
CA LYS A 487 -22.90 -8.09 6.26
C LYS A 487 -23.13 -7.19 7.46
N TRP A 488 -23.43 -5.91 7.21
CA TRP A 488 -23.71 -4.93 8.24
C TRP A 488 -25.01 -5.24 9.00
N ASP A 489 -26.08 -5.64 8.31
CA ASP A 489 -27.35 -5.98 8.96
C ASP A 489 -27.22 -7.21 9.84
N ASN A 490 -26.55 -8.26 9.34
CA ASN A 490 -26.20 -9.44 10.14
C ASN A 490 -25.32 -9.07 11.34
N TYR A 491 -24.34 -8.18 11.17
CA TYR A 491 -23.48 -7.70 12.25
C TYR A 491 -24.27 -6.99 13.36
N GLN A 492 -25.29 -6.22 12.99
CA GLN A 492 -26.17 -5.50 13.91
C GLN A 492 -27.26 -6.41 14.51
N ASN A 493 -27.19 -7.73 14.30
CA ASN A 493 -28.20 -8.72 14.68
C ASN A 493 -29.62 -8.35 14.19
N LYS A 494 -29.72 -7.63 13.06
CA LYS A 494 -31.00 -7.34 12.42
C LYS A 494 -31.40 -8.55 11.60
N SER A 495 -32.65 -9.01 11.75
CA SER A 495 -33.20 -10.02 10.85
C SER A 495 -33.20 -9.47 9.43
N VAL A 496 -32.52 -10.17 8.52
CA VAL A 496 -32.54 -9.84 7.11
C VAL A 496 -33.87 -10.30 6.53
N ASP A 497 -34.60 -9.39 5.90
CA ASP A 497 -35.78 -9.73 5.09
C ASP A 497 -35.32 -10.52 3.86
N GLN A 498 -35.56 -11.82 3.89
CA GLN A 498 -35.11 -12.73 2.83
C GLN A 498 -35.84 -12.47 1.51
N GLN A 499 -37.11 -12.06 1.53
CA GLN A 499 -37.84 -11.76 0.30
C GLN A 499 -37.30 -10.48 -0.34
N ALA A 500 -37.13 -9.42 0.44
CA ALA A 500 -36.55 -8.18 -0.06
C ALA A 500 -35.11 -8.38 -0.58
N ALA A 501 -34.31 -9.21 0.10
CA ALA A 501 -32.97 -9.57 -0.36
C ALA A 501 -33.02 -10.34 -1.68
N TRP A 502 -33.92 -11.32 -1.83
CA TRP A 502 -34.09 -12.08 -3.08
C TRP A 502 -34.51 -11.17 -4.24
N ASP A 503 -35.48 -10.28 -4.02
CA ASP A 503 -35.94 -9.34 -5.05
C ASP A 503 -34.82 -8.41 -5.51
N GLN A 504 -33.99 -7.92 -4.56
CA GLN A 504 -32.84 -7.08 -4.89
C GLN A 504 -31.74 -7.86 -5.62
N ILE A 505 -31.47 -9.12 -5.23
CA ILE A 505 -30.53 -10.01 -5.93
C ILE A 505 -31.01 -10.23 -7.36
N GLY A 506 -32.30 -10.58 -7.56
CA GLY A 506 -32.89 -10.81 -8.87
C GLY A 506 -32.81 -9.57 -9.76
N LYS A 507 -33.11 -8.38 -9.21
CA LYS A 507 -32.96 -7.10 -9.93
C LYS A 507 -31.52 -6.85 -10.36
N LEU A 508 -30.56 -6.92 -9.44
CA LEU A 508 -29.15 -6.69 -9.78
C LEU A 508 -28.63 -7.72 -10.78
N PHE A 509 -29.10 -8.97 -10.69
CA PHE A 509 -28.73 -10.02 -11.63
C PHE A 509 -29.27 -9.76 -13.03
N LEU A 510 -30.54 -9.35 -13.15
CA LEU A 510 -31.13 -8.94 -14.41
C LEU A 510 -30.40 -7.73 -15.00
N ASP A 511 -30.13 -6.70 -14.19
CA ASP A 511 -29.42 -5.49 -14.62
C ASP A 511 -27.99 -5.78 -15.11
N SER A 512 -27.29 -6.73 -14.46
CA SER A 512 -25.90 -7.09 -14.78
C SER A 512 -25.78 -8.08 -15.94
N THR A 513 -26.77 -8.95 -16.16
CA THR A 513 -26.65 -10.10 -17.07
C THR A 513 -27.71 -10.17 -18.16
N LYS A 514 -28.84 -9.46 -18.01
CA LYS A 514 -30.05 -9.59 -18.83
C LYS A 514 -30.72 -10.98 -18.77
N HIS A 515 -30.39 -11.79 -17.77
CA HIS A 515 -30.96 -13.12 -17.54
C HIS A 515 -31.73 -13.20 -16.23
N SER A 516 -32.65 -14.15 -16.15
CA SER A 516 -33.45 -14.41 -14.95
C SER A 516 -32.75 -15.42 -14.04
N LEU A 517 -32.79 -15.15 -12.74
CA LEU A 517 -32.25 -16.02 -11.70
C LEU A 517 -33.38 -16.81 -11.03
N VAL A 518 -33.17 -18.10 -10.81
CA VAL A 518 -34.14 -19.00 -10.16
C VAL A 518 -33.45 -19.76 -9.03
N ALA A 519 -34.11 -19.88 -7.88
CA ALA A 519 -33.68 -20.78 -6.81
C ALA A 519 -34.15 -22.20 -7.13
N VAL A 520 -33.25 -23.18 -7.01
CA VAL A 520 -33.57 -24.59 -7.19
C VAL A 520 -33.61 -25.26 -5.81
N ASP A 521 -34.67 -26.01 -5.54
CA ASP A 521 -34.88 -26.73 -4.29
C ASP A 521 -35.67 -28.02 -4.54
N GLU A 522 -36.00 -28.76 -3.48
CA GLU A 522 -36.76 -30.01 -3.56
C GLU A 522 -38.09 -29.87 -4.33
N THR A 523 -38.75 -28.70 -4.26
CA THR A 523 -40.08 -28.50 -4.86
C THR A 523 -40.03 -28.39 -6.39
N ASN A 524 -38.88 -27.99 -6.95
CA ASN A 524 -38.75 -27.74 -8.38
C ASN A 524 -37.59 -28.49 -9.05
N PHE A 525 -36.73 -29.20 -8.31
CA PHE A 525 -35.53 -29.86 -8.84
C PHE A 525 -35.84 -30.81 -10.02
N GLU A 526 -36.96 -31.53 -9.97
CA GLU A 526 -37.33 -32.48 -11.03
C GLU A 526 -37.50 -31.80 -12.40
N LYS A 527 -37.96 -30.52 -12.42
CA LYS A 527 -38.04 -29.70 -13.63
C LYS A 527 -36.65 -29.39 -14.23
N TYR A 528 -35.62 -29.36 -13.39
CA TYR A 528 -34.25 -28.99 -13.77
C TYR A 528 -33.33 -30.19 -13.96
N ARG A 529 -33.70 -31.38 -13.47
CA ARG A 529 -32.83 -32.56 -13.42
C ARG A 529 -32.17 -32.91 -14.75
N SER A 530 -32.96 -33.08 -15.81
CA SER A 530 -32.43 -33.40 -17.16
C SER A 530 -31.64 -32.24 -17.78
N ARG A 531 -32.08 -31.00 -17.54
CA ARG A 531 -31.42 -29.78 -18.05
C ARG A 531 -30.04 -29.57 -17.42
N ILE A 532 -29.91 -29.85 -16.12
CA ILE A 532 -28.63 -29.82 -15.39
C ILE A 532 -27.67 -30.86 -15.97
N GLN A 533 -28.14 -32.09 -16.19
CA GLN A 533 -27.33 -33.15 -16.78
C GLN A 533 -26.84 -32.77 -18.18
N ASN A 534 -27.73 -32.27 -19.05
CA ASN A 534 -27.36 -31.81 -20.38
C ASN A 534 -26.34 -30.65 -20.33
N LEU A 535 -26.48 -29.72 -19.38
CA LEU A 535 -25.53 -28.63 -19.20
C LEU A 535 -24.14 -29.14 -18.78
N GLN A 536 -24.07 -30.14 -17.88
CA GLN A 536 -22.81 -30.79 -17.49
C GLN A 536 -22.14 -31.47 -18.69
N GLU A 537 -22.91 -32.28 -19.42
CA GLU A 537 -22.41 -33.07 -20.55
C GLU A 537 -21.93 -32.21 -21.72
N SER A 538 -22.56 -31.06 -21.94
CA SER A 538 -22.17 -30.11 -23.00
C SER A 538 -21.02 -29.17 -22.61
N THR A 539 -20.81 -28.92 -21.32
CA THR A 539 -19.77 -27.98 -20.84
C THR A 539 -18.46 -28.67 -20.50
N TYR A 540 -18.52 -29.86 -19.89
CA TYR A 540 -17.35 -30.54 -19.35
C TYR A 540 -17.15 -31.92 -19.94
N GLU A 541 -15.88 -32.31 -20.06
CA GLU A 541 -15.49 -33.70 -20.32
C GLU A 541 -15.96 -34.63 -19.18
N PRO A 542 -16.21 -35.94 -19.46
CA PRO A 542 -16.76 -36.87 -18.46
C PRO A 542 -16.02 -36.91 -17.12
N ALA A 543 -14.71 -36.71 -17.11
CA ALA A 543 -13.89 -36.72 -15.90
C ALA A 543 -14.11 -35.49 -14.98
N ARG A 544 -14.70 -34.41 -15.49
CA ARG A 544 -15.00 -33.17 -14.74
C ARG A 544 -16.48 -32.97 -14.43
N GLN A 545 -17.36 -33.82 -14.95
CA GLN A 545 -18.79 -33.74 -14.71
C GLN A 545 -19.13 -34.09 -13.26
N THR A 546 -20.03 -33.29 -12.67
CA THR A 546 -20.61 -33.57 -11.37
C THR A 546 -21.85 -34.48 -11.56
N ASP A 547 -21.86 -35.63 -10.89
CA ASP A 547 -22.98 -36.58 -10.96
C ASP A 547 -24.31 -35.95 -10.51
N ILE A 548 -25.39 -36.23 -11.26
CA ILE A 548 -26.72 -35.65 -11.00
C ILE A 548 -27.26 -35.91 -9.60
N SER A 549 -26.90 -37.05 -8.99
CA SER A 549 -27.28 -37.38 -7.62
C SER A 549 -26.67 -36.45 -6.57
N LYS A 550 -25.51 -35.83 -6.86
CA LYS A 550 -24.92 -34.81 -5.99
C LYS A 550 -25.75 -33.52 -6.00
N PHE A 551 -26.21 -33.08 -7.18
CA PHE A 551 -27.09 -31.92 -7.30
C PHE A 551 -28.43 -32.15 -6.61
N GLU A 552 -29.03 -33.34 -6.78
CA GLU A 552 -30.29 -33.72 -6.14
C GLU A 552 -30.17 -33.71 -4.61
N LYS A 553 -29.06 -34.24 -4.06
CA LYS A 553 -28.79 -34.20 -2.62
C LYS A 553 -28.70 -32.78 -2.07
N VAL A 554 -28.14 -31.84 -2.84
CA VAL A 554 -28.07 -30.44 -2.44
C VAL A 554 -29.45 -29.79 -2.46
N ALA A 555 -30.23 -29.99 -3.51
CA ALA A 555 -31.58 -29.43 -3.62
C ALA A 555 -32.51 -29.91 -2.49
N LYS A 556 -32.29 -31.12 -1.98
CA LYS A 556 -33.03 -31.73 -0.87
C LYS A 556 -32.43 -31.46 0.52
N ASP A 557 -31.24 -30.87 0.62
CA ASP A 557 -30.62 -30.55 1.91
C ASP A 557 -31.23 -29.22 2.44
N PRO A 558 -31.72 -29.17 3.69
CA PRO A 558 -32.26 -27.94 4.28
C PRO A 558 -31.28 -26.75 4.29
N PHE A 559 -29.97 -27.04 4.28
CA PHE A 559 -28.88 -26.07 4.20
C PHE A 559 -28.22 -26.06 2.82
N GLY A 560 -28.83 -26.70 1.83
CA GLY A 560 -28.43 -26.62 0.43
C GLY A 560 -28.84 -25.29 -0.19
N LEU A 561 -27.96 -24.74 -1.02
CA LEU A 561 -28.24 -23.57 -1.85
C LEU A 561 -27.96 -23.94 -3.30
N ALA A 562 -28.97 -23.75 -4.15
CA ALA A 562 -28.83 -23.94 -5.58
C ALA A 562 -29.51 -22.80 -6.34
N LEU A 563 -28.79 -22.26 -7.32
CA LEU A 563 -29.29 -21.24 -8.21
C LEU A 563 -29.09 -21.69 -9.66
N ALA A 564 -30.08 -21.38 -10.50
CA ALA A 564 -30.12 -21.65 -11.92
C ALA A 564 -30.37 -20.35 -12.70
N VAL A 565 -29.85 -20.29 -13.92
CA VAL A 565 -30.07 -19.18 -14.84
C VAL A 565 -30.74 -19.71 -16.09
N GLU A 566 -31.86 -19.10 -16.44
CA GLU A 566 -32.61 -19.44 -17.65
C GLU A 566 -32.45 -18.36 -18.72
N HIS A 567 -32.29 -18.79 -19.97
CA HIS A 567 -32.31 -17.94 -21.15
C HIS A 567 -33.09 -18.65 -22.26
N ASP A 568 -34.13 -18.02 -22.79
CA ASP A 568 -34.98 -18.56 -23.85
C ASP A 568 -35.47 -20.01 -23.62
N ASN A 569 -35.87 -20.31 -22.37
CA ASN A 569 -36.26 -21.64 -21.86
C ASN A 569 -35.13 -22.67 -21.72
N ASP A 570 -33.89 -22.35 -22.06
CA ASP A 570 -32.72 -23.18 -21.82
C ASP A 570 -32.03 -22.85 -20.49
N LEU A 571 -31.36 -23.85 -19.92
CA LEU A 571 -30.58 -23.69 -18.68
C LEU A 571 -29.14 -23.38 -19.06
N VAL A 572 -28.69 -22.15 -18.80
CA VAL A 572 -27.39 -21.67 -19.27
C VAL A 572 -26.33 -21.58 -18.19
N ALA A 573 -26.72 -21.56 -16.91
CA ALA A 573 -25.78 -21.63 -15.81
C ALA A 573 -26.41 -22.17 -14.52
N ILE A 574 -25.58 -22.78 -13.67
CA ILE A 574 -25.95 -23.28 -12.36
C ILE A 574 -24.84 -23.07 -11.33
N VAL A 575 -25.23 -22.97 -10.06
CA VAL A 575 -24.30 -23.07 -8.93
C VAL A 575 -24.97 -23.78 -7.78
N PHE A 576 -24.26 -24.73 -7.17
CA PHE A 576 -24.74 -25.54 -6.05
C PHE A 576 -23.72 -25.55 -4.91
N ALA A 577 -24.21 -25.36 -3.69
CA ALA A 577 -23.42 -25.39 -2.47
C ALA A 577 -24.18 -26.05 -1.33
N SER A 578 -23.48 -26.79 -0.45
CA SER A 578 -24.08 -27.39 0.75
C SER A 578 -23.03 -27.56 1.86
N PRO A 579 -23.42 -27.92 3.10
CA PRO A 579 -22.49 -27.93 4.23
C PRO A 579 -21.25 -28.79 4.01
N LEU A 580 -20.09 -28.36 4.54
CA LEU A 580 -18.79 -29.04 4.37
C LEU A 580 -18.85 -30.53 4.71
N LYS A 581 -19.52 -30.86 5.83
CA LYS A 581 -19.66 -32.24 6.33
C LYS A 581 -20.42 -33.18 5.41
N ARG A 582 -21.10 -32.67 4.37
CA ARG A 582 -21.76 -33.48 3.34
C ARG A 582 -20.78 -34.00 2.28
N HIS A 583 -19.57 -33.45 2.26
CA HIS A 583 -18.51 -33.80 1.31
C HIS A 583 -17.23 -34.27 2.03
N PRO A 584 -17.31 -35.24 2.97
CA PRO A 584 -16.18 -35.60 3.83
C PRO A 584 -15.04 -36.33 3.09
N LEU A 585 -15.24 -36.71 1.83
CA LEU A 585 -14.26 -37.45 1.03
C LEU A 585 -13.45 -36.56 0.09
N ASP A 586 -13.91 -35.32 -0.11
CA ASP A 586 -13.18 -34.36 -0.93
C ASP A 586 -11.97 -33.84 -0.13
N ARG A 587 -10.79 -33.83 -0.77
CA ARG A 587 -9.53 -33.47 -0.11
C ARG A 587 -9.54 -32.04 0.42
N GLY A 588 -8.94 -31.86 1.60
CA GLY A 588 -8.84 -30.58 2.30
C GLY A 588 -10.04 -30.26 3.22
N LEU A 589 -11.21 -30.85 2.99
CA LEU A 589 -12.42 -30.50 3.75
C LEU A 589 -12.41 -30.99 5.19
N ARG A 590 -12.00 -32.24 5.45
CA ARG A 590 -11.93 -32.79 6.82
C ARG A 590 -10.96 -32.05 7.75
N ILE A 591 -10.02 -31.31 7.19
CA ILE A 591 -9.04 -30.52 7.95
C ILE A 591 -9.40 -29.02 7.96
N ASP A 592 -10.55 -28.64 7.40
CA ASP A 592 -11.09 -27.29 7.53
C ASP A 592 -11.50 -27.06 9.00
N PRO A 593 -11.04 -25.97 9.64
CA PRO A 593 -11.37 -25.66 11.03
C PRO A 593 -12.86 -25.38 11.29
N TYR A 594 -13.68 -25.28 10.24
CA TYR A 594 -15.12 -25.05 10.29
C TYR A 594 -15.92 -26.26 9.76
N PHE A 595 -15.29 -27.43 9.59
CA PHE A 595 -15.93 -28.63 9.02
C PHE A 595 -17.26 -29.02 9.69
N ASP A 596 -17.35 -28.87 11.01
CA ASP A 596 -18.54 -29.21 11.80
C ASP A 596 -19.60 -28.10 11.83
N ASP A 597 -19.31 -26.90 11.31
CA ASP A 597 -20.27 -25.79 11.21
C ASP A 597 -21.25 -26.02 10.05
N GLU A 598 -22.52 -26.31 10.35
CA GLU A 598 -23.58 -26.51 9.35
C GLU A 598 -23.82 -25.27 8.47
N LYS A 599 -23.46 -24.08 8.96
CA LYS A 599 -23.56 -22.81 8.22
C LYS A 599 -22.29 -22.44 7.47
N SER A 600 -21.31 -23.34 7.42
CA SER A 600 -20.16 -23.27 6.52
C SER A 600 -20.40 -24.20 5.33
N ILE A 601 -20.51 -23.63 4.13
CA ILE A 601 -20.90 -24.37 2.91
C ILE A 601 -19.76 -24.45 1.89
N TYR A 602 -19.67 -25.60 1.24
CA TYR A 602 -18.77 -25.86 0.13
C TYR A 602 -19.49 -25.66 -1.20
N VAL A 603 -18.92 -24.85 -2.10
CA VAL A 603 -19.40 -24.78 -3.48
C VAL A 603 -18.91 -26.01 -4.20
N ILE A 604 -19.85 -26.88 -4.54
CA ILE A 604 -19.58 -28.18 -5.18
C ILE A 604 -19.29 -27.96 -6.65
N ASP A 605 -20.12 -27.14 -7.30
CA ASP A 605 -20.04 -26.91 -8.74
C ASP A 605 -20.56 -25.52 -9.10
N THR A 606 -19.93 -24.91 -10.11
CA THR A 606 -20.45 -23.74 -10.83
C THR A 606 -20.22 -24.02 -12.31
N THR A 607 -21.31 -24.13 -13.06
CA THR A 607 -21.26 -24.44 -14.50
C THR A 607 -21.92 -23.34 -15.28
N VAL A 608 -21.27 -22.93 -16.36
CA VAL A 608 -21.76 -21.91 -17.30
C VAL A 608 -21.58 -22.48 -18.70
N ALA A 609 -22.65 -22.51 -19.48
CA ALA A 609 -22.62 -22.96 -20.86
C ALA A 609 -21.55 -22.21 -21.66
N ASN A 610 -20.89 -22.91 -22.59
CA ASN A 610 -19.70 -22.41 -23.31
C ASN A 610 -19.92 -21.04 -23.96
N ASP A 611 -21.08 -20.81 -24.58
CA ASP A 611 -21.41 -19.56 -25.27
C ASP A 611 -21.63 -18.37 -24.33
N PHE A 612 -21.77 -18.62 -23.03
CA PHE A 612 -21.99 -17.61 -21.99
C PHE A 612 -20.75 -17.39 -21.10
N GLN A 613 -19.66 -18.11 -21.37
CA GLN A 613 -18.40 -17.91 -20.67
C GLN A 613 -17.72 -16.61 -21.11
N GLY A 614 -16.91 -16.02 -20.24
CA GLY A 614 -16.20 -14.76 -20.52
C GLY A 614 -17.05 -13.47 -20.44
N GLY A 615 -18.37 -13.56 -20.53
CA GLY A 615 -19.31 -12.43 -20.43
C GLY A 615 -19.65 -11.96 -19.01
N GLY A 616 -19.12 -12.62 -17.98
CA GLY A 616 -19.36 -12.27 -16.57
C GLY A 616 -20.52 -13.02 -15.90
N LEU A 617 -21.28 -13.87 -16.61
CA LEU A 617 -22.41 -14.61 -16.05
C LEU A 617 -22.03 -15.42 -14.80
N GLY A 618 -20.94 -16.20 -14.86
CA GLY A 618 -20.44 -16.96 -13.71
C GLY A 618 -20.04 -16.08 -12.50
N ARG A 619 -19.54 -14.87 -12.73
CA ARG A 619 -19.22 -13.90 -11.66
C ARG A 619 -20.48 -13.49 -10.92
N PHE A 620 -21.48 -13.00 -11.66
CA PHE A 620 -22.72 -12.53 -11.06
C PHE A 620 -23.53 -13.67 -10.45
N LEU A 621 -23.43 -14.89 -10.96
CA LEU A 621 -24.04 -16.07 -10.35
C LEU A 621 -23.39 -16.40 -8.99
N LYS A 622 -22.07 -16.29 -8.90
CA LYS A 622 -21.36 -16.40 -7.62
C LYS A 622 -21.69 -15.28 -6.65
N TYR A 623 -21.89 -14.05 -7.15
CA TYR A 623 -22.31 -12.91 -6.32
C TYR A 623 -23.72 -13.12 -5.78
N ALA A 624 -24.64 -13.58 -6.63
CA ALA A 624 -26.00 -13.94 -6.24
C ALA A 624 -26.01 -15.05 -5.18
N LEU A 625 -25.25 -16.13 -5.37
CA LEU A 625 -25.11 -17.19 -4.36
C LEU A 625 -24.60 -16.62 -3.03
N THR A 626 -23.59 -15.76 -3.08
CA THR A 626 -22.96 -15.21 -1.87
C THR A 626 -23.91 -14.27 -1.12
N ALA A 627 -24.64 -13.41 -1.85
CA ALA A 627 -25.66 -12.55 -1.29
C ALA A 627 -26.81 -13.37 -0.70
N TRP A 628 -27.23 -14.42 -1.40
CA TRP A 628 -28.30 -15.30 -0.92
C TRP A 628 -27.91 -16.09 0.33
N ALA A 629 -26.67 -16.60 0.37
CA ALA A 629 -26.13 -17.24 1.55
C ALA A 629 -26.04 -16.26 2.73
N ALA A 630 -25.61 -15.02 2.50
CA ALA A 630 -25.57 -14.00 3.55
C ALA A 630 -26.97 -13.64 4.06
N ALA A 631 -27.97 -13.54 3.18
CA ALA A 631 -29.36 -13.29 3.55
C ALA A 631 -30.00 -14.46 4.33
N LYS A 632 -29.59 -15.69 4.03
CA LYS A 632 -29.96 -16.92 4.76
C LYS A 632 -29.11 -17.20 6.00
N ASP A 633 -28.37 -16.20 6.48
CA ASP A 633 -27.59 -16.27 7.73
C ASP A 633 -26.48 -17.35 7.73
N PHE A 634 -25.92 -17.71 6.57
CA PHE A 634 -24.74 -18.57 6.50
C PHE A 634 -23.49 -17.85 7.00
N ASN A 635 -22.51 -18.60 7.51
CA ASN A 635 -21.29 -18.05 8.11
C ASN A 635 -20.17 -17.89 7.09
N ARG A 636 -19.99 -18.89 6.21
CA ARG A 636 -18.83 -18.97 5.31
C ARG A 636 -19.15 -19.74 4.03
N ILE A 637 -18.42 -19.41 2.96
CA ILE A 637 -18.34 -20.20 1.73
C ILE A 637 -16.90 -20.68 1.55
N GLN A 638 -16.72 -21.98 1.36
CA GLN A 638 -15.45 -22.62 1.00
C GLN A 638 -15.46 -23.05 -0.46
N GLY A 639 -14.26 -23.16 -1.03
CA GLY A 639 -14.10 -23.78 -2.33
C GLY A 639 -12.64 -24.04 -2.67
N ARG A 640 -12.46 -24.63 -3.83
CA ARG A 640 -11.17 -25.03 -4.37
C ARG A 640 -10.98 -24.40 -5.75
N ASN A 641 -9.82 -23.81 -5.97
CA ASN A 641 -9.42 -23.37 -7.30
C ASN A 641 -8.04 -23.94 -7.63
N ARG A 642 -7.95 -24.60 -8.78
CA ARG A 642 -6.69 -25.07 -9.35
C ARG A 642 -5.77 -23.88 -9.62
N ASP A 643 -4.53 -23.95 -9.14
CA ASP A 643 -3.55 -22.88 -9.30
C ASP A 643 -3.33 -22.58 -10.78
N ARG A 644 -3.38 -21.29 -11.15
CA ARG A 644 -3.32 -20.71 -12.50
C ARG A 644 -4.44 -21.12 -13.47
N MET A 645 -4.78 -22.40 -13.57
CA MET A 645 -5.79 -22.88 -14.51
C MET A 645 -7.23 -22.44 -14.15
N ALA A 646 -7.48 -22.08 -12.89
CA ALA A 646 -8.75 -21.51 -12.44
C ALA A 646 -8.65 -20.02 -12.06
N ALA A 647 -7.72 -19.27 -12.67
CA ALA A 647 -7.43 -17.86 -12.37
C ALA A 647 -8.70 -16.97 -12.33
N SER A 648 -9.58 -17.10 -13.33
CA SER A 648 -10.82 -16.32 -13.42
C SER A 648 -11.77 -16.60 -12.25
N MET A 649 -11.94 -17.88 -11.89
CA MET A 649 -12.81 -18.28 -10.78
C MET A 649 -12.20 -17.86 -9.43
N LEU A 650 -10.89 -18.02 -9.25
CA LEU A 650 -10.20 -17.54 -8.07
C LEU A 650 -10.36 -16.02 -7.92
N SER A 651 -10.20 -15.24 -9.00
CA SER A 651 -10.43 -13.79 -8.99
C SER A 651 -11.85 -13.40 -8.54
N ILE A 652 -12.87 -14.14 -8.97
CA ILE A 652 -14.25 -13.97 -8.50
C ILE A 652 -14.35 -14.24 -7.00
N ASN A 653 -13.79 -15.34 -6.50
CA ASN A 653 -13.87 -15.69 -5.08
C ASN A 653 -13.09 -14.68 -4.20
N LEU A 654 -11.94 -14.20 -4.67
CA LEU A 654 -11.18 -13.14 -4.01
C LEU A 654 -11.96 -11.82 -3.94
N SER A 655 -12.71 -11.45 -4.99
CA SER A 655 -13.57 -10.24 -4.97
C SER A 655 -14.68 -10.28 -3.92
N LEU A 656 -15.05 -11.48 -3.45
CA LEU A 656 -16.04 -11.71 -2.41
C LEU A 656 -15.43 -11.75 -0.99
N GLY A 657 -14.13 -11.49 -0.85
CA GLY A 657 -13.41 -11.62 0.43
C GLY A 657 -12.84 -13.03 0.65
N GLY A 658 -12.67 -13.81 -0.42
CA GLY A 658 -11.96 -15.08 -0.36
C GLY A 658 -10.48 -14.90 -0.03
N TYR A 659 -9.93 -15.76 0.84
CA TYR A 659 -8.49 -15.84 1.09
C TYR A 659 -8.04 -17.29 1.24
N GLU A 660 -6.76 -17.56 0.94
CA GLU A 660 -6.15 -18.89 1.09
C GLU A 660 -6.19 -19.32 2.55
N LEU A 661 -6.85 -20.44 2.80
CA LEU A 661 -6.79 -21.15 4.07
C LEU A 661 -5.67 -22.20 4.03
N ASN A 662 -5.65 -22.98 2.94
CA ASN A 662 -4.65 -24.01 2.68
C ASN A 662 -4.19 -23.98 1.20
N TYR A 663 -2.97 -24.45 0.98
CA TYR A 663 -2.39 -24.66 -0.35
C TYR A 663 -2.04 -26.15 -0.47
N LEU A 664 -2.81 -26.89 -1.26
CA LEU A 664 -2.70 -28.34 -1.40
C LEU A 664 -1.83 -28.64 -2.61
N LYS A 665 -0.65 -29.23 -2.38
CA LYS A 665 0.29 -29.56 -3.46
C LYS A 665 -0.13 -30.84 -4.16
N GLU A 666 -0.01 -30.87 -5.49
CA GLU A 666 -0.22 -32.07 -6.31
C GLU A 666 -1.57 -32.76 -6.01
N ASP A 667 -2.62 -31.96 -5.87
CA ASP A 667 -3.91 -32.44 -5.36
C ASP A 667 -4.83 -32.97 -6.48
N TYR A 668 -4.71 -32.44 -7.70
CA TYR A 668 -5.36 -33.02 -8.88
C TYR A 668 -4.58 -34.25 -9.39
N PRO A 669 -5.25 -35.40 -9.62
CA PRO A 669 -4.58 -36.65 -10.00
C PRO A 669 -4.19 -36.74 -11.49
N ASP A 670 -4.31 -35.65 -12.24
CA ASP A 670 -3.96 -35.60 -13.67
C ASP A 670 -2.46 -35.32 -13.88
N PHE A 671 -2.04 -35.15 -15.14
CA PHE A 671 -0.64 -34.88 -15.54
C PHE A 671 -0.45 -33.46 -16.08
N GLU A 672 -1.42 -32.58 -15.86
CA GLU A 672 -1.33 -31.18 -16.26
C GLU A 672 -0.25 -30.44 -15.47
N LYS A 673 0.26 -29.33 -16.02
CA LYS A 673 1.40 -28.60 -15.43
C LYS A 673 1.13 -28.04 -14.03
N TYR A 674 -0.08 -27.58 -13.76
CA TYR A 674 -0.43 -26.89 -12.51
C TYR A 674 -1.41 -27.72 -11.69
N ARG A 675 -0.94 -28.62 -10.83
CA ARG A 675 -1.80 -29.56 -10.07
C ARG A 675 -2.09 -29.12 -8.63
N ASP A 676 -1.49 -28.01 -8.23
CA ASP A 676 -1.72 -27.43 -6.91
C ASP A 676 -3.10 -26.77 -6.82
N VAL A 677 -3.63 -26.69 -5.60
CA VAL A 677 -4.96 -26.13 -5.32
C VAL A 677 -4.89 -25.08 -4.23
N VAL A 678 -5.46 -23.92 -4.52
CA VAL A 678 -5.80 -22.90 -3.54
C VAL A 678 -7.14 -23.27 -2.91
N TYR A 679 -7.10 -23.74 -1.67
CA TYR A 679 -8.29 -23.97 -0.86
C TYR A 679 -8.63 -22.68 -0.11
N TYR A 680 -9.71 -22.01 -0.54
CA TYR A 680 -10.07 -20.69 -0.04
C TYR A 680 -11.27 -20.73 0.91
N THR A 681 -11.38 -19.69 1.71
CA THR A 681 -12.54 -19.43 2.56
C THR A 681 -13.00 -17.99 2.41
N CYS A 682 -14.31 -17.78 2.37
CA CYS A 682 -14.97 -16.49 2.19
C CYS A 682 -15.93 -16.28 3.37
N PRO A 683 -15.60 -15.42 4.36
CA PRO A 683 -16.48 -15.14 5.47
C PRO A 683 -17.69 -14.33 5.00
N LEU A 684 -18.89 -14.70 5.44
CA LEU A 684 -20.13 -13.99 5.11
C LEU A 684 -20.58 -13.03 6.21
N LYS A 685 -20.09 -13.21 7.44
CA LYS A 685 -20.42 -12.33 8.59
C LYS A 685 -19.21 -11.58 9.11
N TRP A 686 -19.47 -10.41 9.69
CA TRP A 686 -18.51 -9.70 10.53
C TRP A 686 -18.69 -10.12 11.98
N THR A 687 -17.58 -10.17 12.71
CA THR A 687 -17.58 -10.52 14.13
C THR A 687 -17.14 -9.32 14.93
N LYS A 688 -17.80 -9.06 16.07
CA LYS A 688 -17.43 -7.96 16.96
C LYS A 688 -15.97 -8.13 17.41
N PRO A 689 -15.09 -7.14 17.18
CA PRO A 689 -13.71 -7.22 17.65
C PRO A 689 -13.66 -7.14 19.18
N PRO A 690 -12.62 -7.67 19.83
CA PRO A 690 -12.44 -7.46 21.26
C PRO A 690 -12.24 -5.96 21.56
N LEU A 691 -12.80 -5.50 22.67
CA LEU A 691 -12.59 -4.13 23.15
C LEU A 691 -11.10 -3.85 23.34
N SER A 692 -10.63 -2.70 22.86
CA SER A 692 -9.28 -2.18 23.04
C SER A 692 -9.36 -0.73 23.49
N LEU A 693 -8.61 -0.39 24.54
CA LEU A 693 -8.52 0.94 25.13
C LEU A 693 -7.21 1.66 24.75
N HIS A 694 -6.52 1.24 23.67
CA HIS A 694 -5.23 1.83 23.27
C HIS A 694 -5.10 2.13 21.77
N SER A 695 -6.18 1.99 20.99
CA SER A 695 -6.15 2.06 19.53
C SER A 695 -6.31 3.45 18.93
N ALA A 696 -6.52 4.51 19.73
CA ALA A 696 -6.89 5.82 19.21
C ALA A 696 -5.79 6.56 18.42
N ILE A 697 -4.54 6.08 18.48
CA ILE A 697 -3.46 6.54 17.59
C ILE A 697 -3.57 5.89 16.22
N ASP A 698 -3.97 4.62 16.16
CA ASP A 698 -4.01 3.83 14.92
C ASP A 698 -5.26 4.12 14.06
N SER A 699 -6.36 4.52 14.72
CA SER A 699 -7.62 4.92 14.08
C SER A 699 -8.52 5.69 15.05
N LEU A 700 -9.18 6.75 14.56
CA LEU A 700 -10.28 7.40 15.29
C LEU A 700 -11.64 6.72 15.04
N VAL A 701 -11.70 5.79 14.08
CA VAL A 701 -12.92 5.07 13.69
C VAL A 701 -12.88 3.65 14.23
N GLY A 702 -13.91 3.26 14.98
CA GLY A 702 -14.20 1.88 15.30
C GLY A 702 -15.49 1.40 14.63
N HIS A 703 -15.96 0.21 15.03
CA HIS A 703 -17.07 -0.48 14.39
C HIS A 703 -18.43 0.19 14.62
N SER A 704 -18.66 0.85 15.76
CA SER A 704 -19.92 1.55 16.06
C SER A 704 -19.98 2.95 15.42
N THR A 705 -18.83 3.46 14.98
CA THR A 705 -18.75 4.72 14.24
C THR A 705 -19.19 4.55 12.79
N LEU A 706 -18.99 3.37 12.21
CA LEU A 706 -19.36 3.03 10.83
C LEU A 706 -20.87 3.16 10.58
N ASN A 707 -21.23 3.52 9.35
CA ASN A 707 -22.62 3.50 8.88
C ASN A 707 -22.66 3.14 7.38
N LYS A 708 -23.83 2.68 6.91
CA LYS A 708 -24.02 2.21 5.53
C LYS A 708 -23.71 3.29 4.49
N GLU A 709 -24.15 4.52 4.70
CA GLU A 709 -23.99 5.61 3.73
C GLU A 709 -22.51 5.90 3.49
N TRP A 710 -21.74 6.07 4.56
CA TRP A 710 -20.30 6.30 4.46
C TRP A 710 -19.58 5.10 3.84
N MET A 711 -19.89 3.85 4.25
CA MET A 711 -19.28 2.67 3.65
C MET A 711 -19.58 2.55 2.14
N ARG A 712 -20.81 2.85 1.70
CA ARG A 712 -21.19 2.83 0.28
C ARG A 712 -20.45 3.88 -0.55
N LYS A 713 -20.16 5.06 0.02
CA LYS A 713 -19.36 6.11 -0.63
C LYS A 713 -17.87 5.75 -0.62
N SER A 714 -17.35 5.34 0.52
CA SER A 714 -15.92 5.03 0.73
C SER A 714 -15.48 3.73 0.07
N LEU A 715 -16.41 2.87 -0.39
CA LEU A 715 -16.08 1.68 -1.16
C LEU A 715 -15.17 1.99 -2.37
N VAL A 716 -15.34 3.15 -2.99
CA VAL A 716 -14.52 3.60 -4.13
C VAL A 716 -13.05 3.75 -3.75
N THR A 717 -12.75 4.34 -2.59
CA THR A 717 -11.38 4.58 -2.09
C THR A 717 -10.80 3.37 -1.33
N VAL A 718 -11.66 2.51 -0.79
CA VAL A 718 -11.25 1.18 -0.32
C VAL A 718 -10.83 0.29 -1.49
N ASN A 719 -11.50 0.39 -2.63
CA ASN A 719 -11.20 -0.40 -3.83
C ASN A 719 -9.97 0.15 -4.57
N ASN A 720 -9.90 1.47 -4.77
CA ASN A 720 -8.84 2.11 -5.56
C ASN A 720 -7.75 2.72 -4.68
N LYS A 721 -6.50 2.62 -5.13
CA LYS A 721 -5.36 3.27 -4.50
C LYS A 721 -4.65 4.12 -5.54
N ILE A 722 -4.88 5.43 -5.54
CA ILE A 722 -4.19 6.35 -6.45
C ILE A 722 -2.92 6.93 -5.80
N CYS A 723 -1.91 7.22 -6.62
CA CYS A 723 -0.83 8.14 -6.27
C CYS A 723 -1.38 9.58 -6.13
N LEU A 724 -1.75 9.94 -4.90
CA LEU A 724 -2.39 11.22 -4.53
C LEU A 724 -1.59 12.47 -4.94
N SER A 725 -0.32 12.33 -5.32
CA SER A 725 0.51 13.46 -5.74
C SER A 725 0.22 13.95 -7.16
N ASN A 726 -0.17 13.07 -8.09
CA ASN A 726 -0.39 13.45 -9.49
C ASN A 726 -1.87 13.60 -9.85
N PHE A 727 -2.73 12.77 -9.25
CA PHE A 727 -4.16 12.73 -9.54
C PHE A 727 -4.93 12.52 -8.24
N VAL A 728 -5.92 13.38 -8.00
CA VAL A 728 -6.72 13.37 -6.78
C VAL A 728 -8.20 13.47 -7.10
N SER A 729 -9.03 12.95 -6.21
CA SER A 729 -10.46 13.25 -6.23
C SER A 729 -10.72 14.61 -5.58
N HIS A 730 -11.88 15.20 -5.84
CA HIS A 730 -12.30 16.38 -5.10
C HIS A 730 -12.56 16.09 -3.62
N ASN A 731 -13.07 14.90 -3.26
CA ASN A 731 -13.33 14.53 -1.86
C ASN A 731 -12.04 14.52 -1.04
N PHE A 732 -10.93 14.01 -1.60
CA PHE A 732 -9.63 14.05 -0.95
C PHE A 732 -9.20 15.47 -0.57
N LEU A 733 -9.38 16.43 -1.49
CA LEU A 733 -9.03 17.83 -1.24
C LEU A 733 -9.89 18.44 -0.12
N LEU A 734 -11.18 18.13 -0.09
CA LEU A 734 -12.08 18.54 0.98
C LEU A 734 -11.66 17.95 2.34
N ASP A 735 -11.26 16.69 2.37
CA ASP A 735 -10.80 16.03 3.60
C ASP A 735 -9.51 16.67 4.13
N VAL A 736 -8.54 16.94 3.25
CA VAL A 736 -7.31 17.68 3.61
C VAL A 736 -7.63 19.08 4.12
N GLU A 737 -8.55 19.81 3.48
CA GLU A 737 -8.98 21.14 3.91
C GLU A 737 -9.62 21.10 5.31
N LYS A 738 -10.52 20.14 5.56
CA LYS A 738 -11.19 19.97 6.87
C LYS A 738 -10.20 19.73 8.01
N ILE A 739 -9.18 18.89 7.78
CA ILE A 739 -8.12 18.63 8.77
C ILE A 739 -7.29 19.90 8.97
N SER A 740 -6.86 20.55 7.89
CA SER A 740 -6.04 21.77 7.94
C SER A 740 -6.75 22.91 8.68
N LYS A 741 -8.08 23.03 8.56
CA LYS A 741 -8.89 24.03 9.28
C LYS A 741 -8.86 23.86 10.80
N GLN A 742 -8.56 22.66 11.32
CA GLN A 742 -8.39 22.43 12.75
C GLN A 742 -7.07 22.95 13.29
N MET A 743 -6.07 23.18 12.43
CA MET A 743 -4.82 23.82 12.84
C MET A 743 -5.01 25.35 13.06
N PRO A 744 -4.19 25.96 13.93
CA PRO A 744 -4.13 27.42 14.06
C PRO A 744 -3.88 28.08 12.70
N GLU A 745 -4.46 29.25 12.45
CA GLU A 745 -4.35 29.94 11.15
C GLU A 745 -2.91 30.08 10.64
N GLN A 746 -1.99 30.43 11.54
CA GLN A 746 -0.56 30.56 11.26
C GLN A 746 0.20 29.25 10.95
N LEU A 747 -0.42 28.08 11.14
CA LEU A 747 0.17 26.75 10.90
C LEU A 747 -0.59 25.92 9.85
N ARG A 748 -1.43 26.55 9.02
CA ARG A 748 -2.27 25.80 8.05
C ARG A 748 -1.55 25.38 6.76
N HIS A 749 -0.30 25.77 6.58
CA HIS A 749 0.48 25.39 5.40
C HIS A 749 1.02 23.98 5.58
N GLY A 750 0.45 23.02 4.85
CA GLY A 750 0.69 21.60 5.14
C GLY A 750 1.14 20.76 3.94
N TYR A 751 1.75 19.62 4.27
CA TYR A 751 2.10 18.55 3.35
C TYR A 751 1.42 17.26 3.80
N THR A 752 0.71 16.59 2.90
CA THR A 752 0.19 15.24 3.11
C THR A 752 1.34 14.24 3.15
N CYS A 753 1.27 13.22 3.99
CA CYS A 753 2.33 12.26 4.24
C CYS A 753 1.75 10.84 4.33
N SER A 754 2.56 9.85 3.96
CA SER A 754 2.20 8.43 4.05
C SER A 754 2.15 7.87 5.48
N GLY A 755 2.83 8.52 6.41
CA GLY A 755 2.93 8.08 7.79
C GLY A 755 3.78 9.03 8.62
N GLN A 756 3.95 8.68 9.90
CA GLN A 756 4.62 9.53 10.88
C GLN A 756 6.07 9.86 10.49
N SER A 757 6.84 8.87 10.03
CA SER A 757 8.25 9.05 9.65
C SER A 757 8.43 10.03 8.50
N GLU A 758 7.51 10.02 7.52
CA GLU A 758 7.58 10.96 6.40
C GLU A 758 7.27 12.40 6.83
N ALA A 759 6.32 12.58 7.77
CA ALA A 759 5.99 13.90 8.29
C ALA A 759 7.19 14.55 8.99
N VAL A 760 7.96 13.77 9.76
CA VAL A 760 9.24 14.20 10.34
C VAL A 760 10.19 14.71 9.27
N ASP A 761 10.43 13.90 8.24
CA ASP A 761 11.35 14.24 7.16
C ASP A 761 10.90 15.50 6.40
N LYS A 762 9.60 15.69 6.16
CA LYS A 762 9.07 16.90 5.51
C LYS A 762 9.22 18.14 6.41
N VAL A 763 8.93 18.04 7.70
CA VAL A 763 9.17 19.18 8.61
C VAL A 763 10.65 19.54 8.62
N ALA A 764 11.55 18.57 8.81
CA ALA A 764 12.99 18.82 8.84
C ALA A 764 13.52 19.40 7.52
N LYS A 765 13.06 18.90 6.38
CA LYS A 765 13.37 19.48 5.06
C LYS A 765 12.90 20.93 4.96
N SER A 766 11.70 21.25 5.44
CA SER A 766 11.17 22.63 5.45
C SER A 766 12.05 23.57 6.27
N LEU A 767 12.40 23.16 7.48
CA LEU A 767 13.29 23.93 8.36
C LEU A 767 14.68 24.10 7.75
N TRP A 768 15.26 23.02 7.22
CA TRP A 768 16.55 23.06 6.54
C TRP A 768 16.51 23.92 5.28
N TYR A 769 15.38 23.96 4.55
CA TYR A 769 15.29 24.67 3.28
C TYR A 769 15.61 26.16 3.44
N VAL A 770 15.13 26.76 4.52
CA VAL A 770 15.24 28.18 4.83
C VAL A 770 16.31 28.50 5.88
N SER A 771 17.06 27.50 6.36
CA SER A 771 18.14 27.70 7.35
C SER A 771 19.45 28.14 6.69
N ASP A 772 20.49 28.32 7.52
CA ASP A 772 21.86 28.61 7.10
C ASP A 772 22.56 27.49 6.32
N LYS A 773 21.94 26.30 6.18
CA LYS A 773 22.53 25.09 5.54
C LYS A 773 23.78 24.53 6.23
N TYR A 774 23.99 24.86 7.50
CA TYR A 774 25.07 24.31 8.33
C TYR A 774 24.56 23.74 9.65
N THR A 775 23.44 24.26 10.15
CA THR A 775 22.85 23.84 11.42
C THR A 775 21.91 22.65 11.23
N ASN A 776 22.36 21.44 11.57
CA ASN A 776 21.59 20.19 11.46
C ASN A 776 21.45 19.40 12.78
N ARG A 777 21.88 19.99 13.91
CA ARG A 777 21.71 19.40 15.25
C ARG A 777 20.28 19.63 15.73
N MET A 778 19.69 18.65 16.40
CA MET A 778 18.33 18.73 16.96
C MET A 778 18.35 18.40 18.46
N LEU A 779 17.33 18.87 19.18
CA LEU A 779 17.09 18.52 20.57
C LEU A 779 15.73 17.85 20.69
N THR A 780 15.68 16.76 21.46
CA THR A 780 14.46 16.02 21.77
C THR A 780 14.50 15.51 23.22
N PHE A 781 13.47 14.78 23.62
CA PHE A 781 13.34 14.24 24.97
C PHE A 781 13.20 12.72 24.92
N LYS A 782 13.72 12.02 25.94
CA LYS A 782 13.55 10.57 26.11
C LYS A 782 12.05 10.23 26.17
N GLN A 783 11.68 9.00 25.82
CA GLN A 783 10.28 8.53 25.78
C GLN A 783 9.36 9.22 24.75
N HIS A 784 9.80 10.28 24.08
CA HIS A 784 9.07 10.83 22.94
C HIS A 784 9.22 9.90 21.72
N SER A 785 8.27 9.99 20.78
CA SER A 785 8.15 9.13 19.60
C SER A 785 7.81 9.96 18.36
N PHE A 786 8.67 9.88 17.36
CA PHE A 786 8.51 10.54 16.07
C PHE A 786 8.39 9.53 14.91
N GLY A 787 8.25 8.24 15.23
CA GLY A 787 8.17 7.15 14.25
C GLY A 787 9.49 6.37 14.14
N LYS A 788 9.44 5.22 13.48
CA LYS A 788 10.60 4.29 13.36
C LYS A 788 11.00 3.99 11.92
N GLY A 789 10.30 4.53 10.93
CA GLY A 789 10.48 4.17 9.53
C GLY A 789 11.60 4.90 8.80
N SER A 790 11.98 6.13 9.23
CA SER A 790 13.11 6.88 8.65
C SER A 790 14.30 6.96 9.60
N PHE A 791 15.50 7.22 9.07
CA PHE A 791 16.68 7.46 9.91
C PHE A 791 16.50 8.66 10.83
N LEU A 792 15.82 9.70 10.35
CA LEU A 792 15.56 10.90 11.13
C LEU A 792 14.55 10.66 12.23
N SER A 793 13.44 10.00 11.93
CA SER A 793 12.43 9.64 12.92
C SER A 793 13.03 8.76 14.03
N ARG A 794 13.88 7.78 13.68
CA ARG A 794 14.60 6.93 14.64
C ARG A 794 15.58 7.73 15.49
N SER A 795 16.37 8.62 14.89
CA SER A 795 17.33 9.45 15.62
C SER A 795 16.66 10.38 16.62
N LEU A 796 15.41 10.81 16.37
CA LEU A 796 14.62 11.61 17.31
C LEU A 796 13.89 10.78 18.39
N SER A 797 13.74 9.47 18.18
CA SER A 797 12.91 8.59 19.02
C SER A 797 13.69 7.60 19.88
N ASP A 798 14.95 7.34 19.54
CA ASP A 798 15.86 6.39 20.20
C ASP A 798 17.23 7.03 20.45
N HIS A 799 17.73 6.87 21.67
CA HIS A 799 18.94 7.51 22.17
C HIS A 799 20.19 6.61 22.14
N ASN A 800 20.06 5.32 21.80
CA ASN A 800 21.16 4.37 21.96
C ASN A 800 22.21 4.39 20.82
N ASP A 801 21.82 4.65 19.57
CA ASP A 801 22.73 4.75 18.41
C ASP A 801 22.08 5.64 17.31
N PRO A 802 21.89 6.96 17.57
CA PRO A 802 21.27 7.85 16.59
C PRO A 802 22.20 8.06 15.39
N TYR A 803 21.62 8.02 14.19
CA TYR A 803 22.37 8.29 12.95
C TYR A 803 22.63 9.78 12.77
N PHE A 804 21.63 10.62 13.05
CA PHE A 804 21.75 12.08 13.01
C PHE A 804 22.08 12.66 14.38
N LYS A 805 22.62 13.89 14.41
CA LYS A 805 23.01 14.61 15.63
C LYS A 805 21.77 15.05 16.42
N VAL A 806 21.42 14.29 17.45
CA VAL A 806 20.26 14.57 18.31
C VAL A 806 20.65 14.48 19.79
N ASP A 807 20.50 15.59 20.51
CA ASP A 807 20.63 15.61 21.96
C ASP A 807 19.31 15.19 22.61
N HIS A 808 19.35 14.27 23.58
CA HIS A 808 18.18 13.73 24.27
C HIS A 808 18.20 14.11 25.75
N LEU A 809 17.28 14.98 26.16
CA LEU A 809 17.05 15.31 27.57
C LEU A 809 16.03 14.38 28.22
N GLU A 810 15.96 14.36 29.55
CA GLU A 810 14.86 13.65 30.24
C GLU A 810 13.51 14.29 29.91
N THR A 811 12.46 13.47 29.87
CA THR A 811 11.08 13.95 29.67
C THR A 811 10.73 14.98 30.74
N PRO A 812 10.20 16.17 30.38
CA PRO A 812 9.75 17.15 31.36
C PRO A 812 8.50 16.65 32.09
N THR A 813 8.55 16.70 33.41
CA THR A 813 7.50 16.34 34.36
C THR A 813 7.33 17.47 35.36
N THR A 814 6.25 17.46 36.15
CA THR A 814 6.05 18.45 37.22
C THR A 814 7.23 18.52 38.20
N ALA A 815 7.98 17.42 38.38
CA ALA A 815 9.08 17.35 39.34
C ALA A 815 10.42 17.88 38.81
N ASN A 816 10.66 17.86 37.50
CA ASN A 816 11.98 18.18 36.92
C ASN A 816 11.96 19.29 35.86
N HIS A 817 10.79 19.80 35.45
CA HIS A 817 10.69 20.68 34.29
C HIS A 817 11.52 21.99 34.37
N GLU A 818 11.72 22.56 35.55
CA GLU A 818 12.55 23.77 35.72
C GLU A 818 14.03 23.47 35.44
N GLN A 819 14.55 22.35 35.97
CA GLN A 819 15.91 21.87 35.68
C GLN A 819 16.10 21.57 34.18
N ILE A 820 15.09 21.01 33.52
CA ILE A 820 15.17 20.73 32.07
C ILE A 820 15.23 22.03 31.25
N LEU A 821 14.51 23.09 31.65
CA LEU A 821 14.62 24.40 30.99
C LEU A 821 16.02 24.99 31.11
N GLU A 822 16.64 24.90 32.30
CA GLU A 822 18.03 25.34 32.51
C GLU A 822 19.01 24.58 31.61
N GLN A 823 18.83 23.26 31.48
CA GLN A 823 19.66 22.44 30.58
C GLN A 823 19.48 22.82 29.10
N ILE A 824 18.25 23.11 28.67
CA ILE A 824 18.00 23.60 27.30
C ILE A 824 18.71 24.93 27.09
N GLU A 825 18.61 25.86 28.03
CA GLU A 825 19.29 27.15 27.92
C GLU A 825 20.81 26.98 27.86
N GLU A 826 21.40 26.15 28.72
CA GLU A 826 22.83 25.85 28.69
C GLU A 826 23.28 25.25 27.35
N LEU A 827 22.54 24.27 26.84
CA LEU A 827 22.85 23.62 25.57
C LEU A 827 22.73 24.57 24.39
N THR A 828 21.67 25.38 24.35
CA THR A 828 21.41 26.34 23.26
C THR A 828 22.35 27.54 23.28
N ASN A 829 22.94 27.87 24.43
CA ASN A 829 24.04 28.83 24.51
C ASN A 829 25.37 28.25 23.97
N LYS A 830 25.56 26.92 24.04
CA LYS A 830 26.79 26.23 23.60
C LYS A 830 26.73 25.77 22.13
N ASN A 831 25.56 25.43 21.63
CA ASN A 831 25.37 24.82 20.32
C ASN A 831 24.25 25.50 19.55
N LYS A 832 24.36 25.52 18.22
CA LYS A 832 23.25 25.88 17.33
C LYS A 832 22.37 24.66 17.07
N TYR A 833 21.05 24.86 17.16
CA TYR A 833 20.05 23.83 16.90
C TYR A 833 19.13 24.24 15.75
N LEU A 834 18.80 23.29 14.89
CA LEU A 834 17.82 23.47 13.81
C LEU A 834 16.41 23.59 14.40
N ALA A 835 16.11 22.71 15.35
CA ALA A 835 14.81 22.63 16.02
C ALA A 835 14.88 21.90 17.36
N ILE A 836 13.92 22.24 18.23
CA ILE A 836 13.53 21.46 19.40
C ILE A 836 12.25 20.69 19.05
N TRP A 837 12.30 19.37 19.15
CA TRP A 837 11.19 18.46 18.84
C TRP A 837 10.56 17.96 20.14
N ILE A 838 9.24 18.07 20.24
CA ILE A 838 8.52 17.65 21.43
C ILE A 838 7.14 17.09 21.09
N GLU A 839 6.68 16.14 21.90
CA GLU A 839 5.30 15.68 21.91
C GLU A 839 4.64 16.35 23.12
N PRO A 840 3.66 17.24 22.93
CA PRO A 840 2.92 17.83 24.05
C PRO A 840 2.24 16.77 24.91
N LEU A 841 1.87 15.65 24.28
CA LEU A 841 1.42 14.43 24.93
C LEU A 841 2.18 13.23 24.33
N PRO A 842 3.26 12.73 24.99
CA PRO A 842 4.09 11.66 24.46
C PRO A 842 3.32 10.36 24.25
N GLN A 843 3.50 9.77 23.07
CA GLN A 843 2.74 8.58 22.64
C GLN A 843 3.02 7.33 23.50
N LYS A 844 4.24 7.23 24.07
CA LYS A 844 4.66 6.06 24.86
C LYS A 844 4.15 6.10 26.30
N THR A 845 3.87 7.28 26.85
CA THR A 845 3.52 7.45 28.27
C THR A 845 2.08 7.89 28.49
N MET A 846 1.46 8.57 27.51
CA MET A 846 0.14 9.22 27.66
C MET A 846 0.06 10.19 28.84
N GLU A 847 1.20 10.71 29.28
CA GLU A 847 1.35 11.66 30.36
C GLU A 847 1.70 13.03 29.78
N ALA A 848 0.83 14.02 29.97
CA ALA A 848 0.99 15.32 29.33
C ALA A 848 2.24 16.05 29.85
N VAL A 849 3.00 16.67 28.95
CA VAL A 849 4.08 17.60 29.33
C VAL A 849 3.47 18.78 30.09
N PRO A 850 4.06 19.24 31.21
CA PRO A 850 3.51 20.34 31.99
C PRO A 850 3.27 21.61 31.15
N TYR A 851 2.07 22.18 31.24
CA TYR A 851 1.71 23.37 30.45
C TYR A 851 2.66 24.56 30.71
N LYS A 852 3.03 24.81 31.98
CA LYS A 852 4.02 25.83 32.36
C LYS A 852 5.35 25.64 31.62
N PHE A 853 5.80 24.39 31.45
CA PHE A 853 7.03 24.09 30.71
C PHE A 853 6.89 24.43 29.23
N LEU A 854 5.78 24.05 28.58
CA LEU A 854 5.56 24.34 27.16
C LEU A 854 5.52 25.86 26.88
N MET A 855 4.93 26.65 27.78
CA MET A 855 4.94 28.11 27.69
C MET A 855 6.37 28.68 27.75
N GLU A 856 7.15 28.29 28.75
CA GLU A 856 8.54 28.75 28.89
C GLU A 856 9.44 28.25 27.76
N LEU A 857 9.23 27.01 27.30
CA LEU A 857 9.95 26.47 26.14
C LEU A 857 9.68 27.30 24.89
N ARG A 858 8.42 27.68 24.63
CA ARG A 858 8.06 28.55 23.50
C ARG A 858 8.68 29.93 23.63
N ARG A 859 8.74 30.50 24.84
CA ARG A 859 9.40 31.79 25.11
C ARG A 859 10.90 31.70 24.81
N LEU A 860 11.57 30.70 25.37
CA LEU A 860 13.00 30.44 25.19
C LEU A 860 13.34 30.17 23.72
N SER A 861 12.54 29.37 23.01
CA SER A 861 12.79 29.06 21.60
C SER A 861 12.73 30.32 20.73
N LYS A 862 11.78 31.24 21.00
CA LYS A 862 11.73 32.55 20.33
C LYS A 862 12.95 33.41 20.66
N GLU A 863 13.32 33.49 21.94
CA GLU A 863 14.47 34.27 22.40
C GLU A 863 15.78 33.82 21.73
N LYS A 864 15.99 32.50 21.60
CA LYS A 864 17.18 31.92 20.98
C LYS A 864 17.09 31.79 19.45
N GLY A 865 15.94 32.09 18.83
CA GLY A 865 15.72 31.93 17.39
C GLY A 865 15.75 30.47 16.92
N ILE A 866 15.28 29.53 17.75
CA ILE A 866 15.26 28.09 17.45
C ILE A 866 13.82 27.67 17.15
N ASN A 867 13.63 26.93 16.05
CA ASN A 867 12.31 26.43 15.67
C ASN A 867 11.78 25.43 16.72
N LEU A 868 10.52 25.59 17.12
CA LEU A 868 9.82 24.61 17.94
C LEU A 868 8.94 23.72 17.06
N VAL A 869 9.03 22.41 17.24
CA VAL A 869 8.26 21.42 16.48
C VAL A 869 7.43 20.56 17.41
N PHE A 870 6.10 20.54 17.20
CA PHE A 870 5.22 19.63 17.93
C PHE A 870 4.89 18.38 17.12
N ASN A 871 4.82 17.25 17.78
CA ASN A 871 4.12 16.08 17.29
C ASN A 871 2.79 15.94 18.05
N GLU A 872 1.69 16.22 17.35
CA GLU A 872 0.32 16.26 17.87
C GLU A 872 -0.37 14.88 17.89
N THR A 873 0.30 13.83 17.42
CA THR A 873 -0.30 12.49 17.28
C THR A 873 -0.96 11.99 18.57
N GLY A 874 -0.30 12.16 19.71
CA GLY A 874 -0.89 11.85 21.02
C GLY A 874 -1.93 12.88 21.44
N ALA A 875 -1.63 14.18 21.25
CA ALA A 875 -2.38 15.32 21.78
C ALA A 875 -3.72 15.61 21.09
N GLN A 876 -3.89 15.16 19.85
CA GLN A 876 -5.09 15.38 19.04
C GLN A 876 -6.38 14.86 19.71
N ALA A 877 -7.54 15.23 19.16
CA ALA A 877 -8.85 14.80 19.64
C ALA A 877 -9.10 15.16 21.13
N TYR A 878 -8.70 16.38 21.52
CA TYR A 878 -8.89 16.92 22.88
C TYR A 878 -8.22 16.12 24.00
N ARG A 879 -7.19 15.31 23.68
CA ARG A 879 -6.49 14.48 24.66
C ARG A 879 -5.48 15.27 25.49
N PHE A 880 -4.93 16.35 24.94
CA PHE A 880 -4.06 17.24 25.71
C PHE A 880 -4.86 18.09 26.70
N ASN A 881 -5.96 18.71 26.25
CA ASN A 881 -6.91 19.40 27.11
C ASN A 881 -8.33 19.35 26.50
N SER A 882 -9.34 19.64 27.32
CA SER A 882 -10.74 19.55 26.92
C SER A 882 -11.24 20.69 26.03
N LYS A 883 -10.40 21.62 25.59
CA LYS A 883 -10.81 22.81 24.80
C LYS A 883 -10.31 22.76 23.37
N ASN A 884 -9.09 22.28 23.18
CA ASN A 884 -8.34 22.40 21.94
C ASN A 884 -8.21 21.03 21.27
N TYR A 885 -8.63 20.93 20.00
CA TYR A 885 -8.53 19.68 19.26
C TYR A 885 -7.08 19.23 19.12
N PHE A 886 -6.18 20.16 18.74
CA PHE A 886 -4.73 20.00 18.81
C PHE A 886 -4.15 20.91 19.90
N SER A 887 -3.04 20.52 20.53
CA SER A 887 -2.43 21.34 21.58
C SER A 887 -1.94 22.71 21.05
N SER A 888 -1.49 22.76 19.79
CA SER A 888 -1.06 23.98 19.10
C SER A 888 -2.14 25.05 18.92
N ASN A 889 -3.44 24.73 19.08
CA ASN A 889 -4.53 25.72 19.08
C ASN A 889 -4.45 26.71 20.24
N ASP A 890 -3.68 26.41 21.29
CA ASP A 890 -3.39 27.38 22.34
C ASP A 890 -2.28 28.35 21.89
N THR A 891 -2.66 29.62 21.76
CA THR A 891 -1.78 30.71 21.30
C THR A 891 -0.53 30.92 22.15
N ALA A 892 -0.54 30.51 23.44
CA ALA A 892 0.60 30.67 24.32
C ALA A 892 1.75 29.69 24.00
N ILE A 893 1.44 28.55 23.36
CA ILE A 893 2.39 27.46 23.10
C ILE A 893 2.49 27.07 21.62
N THR A 894 1.83 27.80 20.71
CA THR A 894 1.82 27.43 19.28
C THR A 894 3.25 27.32 18.70
N PRO A 895 3.62 26.16 18.11
CA PRO A 895 4.97 25.92 17.60
C PRO A 895 5.22 26.64 16.26
N ASP A 896 6.39 26.40 15.66
CA ASP A 896 6.77 26.88 14.32
C ASP A 896 6.47 25.84 13.24
N ALA A 897 6.50 24.56 13.62
CA ALA A 897 5.99 23.47 12.82
C ALA A 897 5.25 22.46 13.70
N SER A 898 4.37 21.69 13.08
CA SER A 898 3.64 20.62 13.74
C SER A 898 3.52 19.42 12.82
N MET A 899 3.33 18.24 13.37
CA MET A 899 3.01 17.04 12.62
C MET A 899 1.97 16.20 13.35
N VAL A 900 1.20 15.43 12.60
CA VAL A 900 0.19 14.53 13.14
C VAL A 900 0.12 13.27 12.29
N PHE A 901 0.23 12.11 12.92
CA PHE A 901 -0.17 10.84 12.32
C PHE A 901 -1.67 10.66 12.53
N LEU A 902 -2.37 10.39 11.42
CA LEU A 902 -3.84 10.32 11.37
C LEU A 902 -4.36 8.89 11.56
N GLY A 903 -3.46 7.91 11.65
CA GLY A 903 -3.79 6.49 11.60
C GLY A 903 -3.74 5.93 10.17
N GLY A 904 -3.61 4.61 10.05
CA GLY A 904 -3.48 3.94 8.76
C GLY A 904 -2.28 4.43 7.97
N GLN A 905 -2.51 4.79 6.71
CA GLN A 905 -1.47 5.21 5.77
C GLN A 905 -1.61 6.72 5.49
N ALA A 906 -1.83 7.53 6.54
CA ALA A 906 -2.00 8.97 6.43
C ALA A 906 -1.36 9.75 7.60
N ALA A 907 -0.68 10.83 7.27
CA ALA A 907 -0.16 11.83 8.19
C ALA A 907 -0.17 13.22 7.53
N MET A 908 0.03 14.26 8.33
CA MET A 908 0.26 15.61 7.84
C MET A 908 1.40 16.28 8.59
N ALA A 909 2.20 17.04 7.83
CA ALA A 909 3.17 17.99 8.36
C ALA A 909 2.64 19.40 8.12
N PHE A 910 2.74 20.27 9.11
CA PHE A 910 2.23 21.64 9.10
C PHE A 910 3.36 22.59 9.47
N VAL A 911 3.46 23.72 8.79
CA VAL A 911 4.50 24.72 9.04
C VAL A 911 3.92 26.13 8.98
N ARG A 912 4.65 27.10 9.55
CA ARG A 912 4.36 28.52 9.30
C ARG A 912 4.60 28.89 7.84
N LYS A 913 3.95 29.95 7.37
CA LYS A 913 4.02 30.40 5.97
C LYS A 913 5.45 30.63 5.49
N GLU A 914 6.28 31.23 6.33
CA GLU A 914 7.69 31.52 6.07
C GLU A 914 8.58 30.27 5.94
N LEU A 915 8.12 29.13 6.46
CA LEU A 915 8.79 27.82 6.35
C LEU A 915 8.18 26.95 5.24
N PHE A 916 7.05 27.37 4.67
CA PHE A 916 6.36 26.62 3.63
C PHE A 916 7.09 26.77 2.30
N ILE A 917 7.27 25.64 1.63
CA ILE A 917 7.92 25.60 0.33
C ILE A 917 6.84 25.23 -0.69
N GLU A 918 6.38 26.23 -1.42
CA GLU A 918 5.27 26.07 -2.39
C GLU A 918 5.66 25.24 -3.63
N LYS A 919 6.94 25.30 -4.04
CA LYS A 919 7.45 24.73 -5.31
C LYS A 919 8.71 23.84 -5.24
N PRO A 920 8.98 23.02 -4.20
CA PRO A 920 10.05 22.04 -4.28
C PRO A 920 9.51 20.72 -4.84
N LEU A 921 10.09 20.22 -5.93
CA LEU A 921 9.79 18.93 -6.56
C LEU A 921 10.07 17.70 -5.66
N MET A 922 10.27 17.91 -4.36
CA MET A 922 10.83 16.98 -3.37
C MET A 922 10.08 16.91 -2.05
N MET A 923 9.15 17.83 -1.80
CA MET A 923 8.31 17.77 -0.61
C MET A 923 7.15 16.81 -0.79
N ILE A 924 6.79 16.52 -2.03
CA ILE A 924 5.74 15.57 -2.38
C ILE A 924 6.40 14.23 -2.70
N SER A 925 5.89 13.14 -2.17
CA SER A 925 6.33 11.79 -2.54
C SER A 925 5.43 11.23 -3.63
N THR A 926 5.91 10.18 -4.31
CA THR A 926 5.07 9.37 -5.23
C THR A 926 3.84 8.79 -4.49
N TRP A 927 3.91 8.73 -3.17
CA TRP A 927 2.90 8.17 -2.30
C TRP A 927 2.82 9.01 -1.02
N ASP A 928 1.86 9.94 -0.97
CA ASP A 928 1.70 10.97 0.08
C ASP A 928 0.53 10.67 1.04
N GLY A 929 0.15 9.40 1.11
CA GLY A 929 -0.97 8.90 1.87
C GLY A 929 -2.02 8.21 1.00
N ASP A 930 -3.05 7.64 1.62
CA ASP A 930 -4.20 7.04 0.93
C ASP A 930 -5.48 7.81 1.24
N GLU A 931 -6.27 8.06 0.21
CA GLU A 931 -7.52 8.83 0.34
C GLU A 931 -8.49 8.23 1.36
N PHE A 932 -8.51 6.90 1.50
CA PHE A 932 -9.37 6.22 2.45
C PHE A 932 -8.97 6.50 3.92
N SER A 933 -7.69 6.52 4.29
CA SER A 933 -7.30 6.87 5.66
C SER A 933 -7.60 8.33 5.99
N PHE A 934 -7.46 9.26 5.02
CA PHE A 934 -7.90 10.65 5.20
C PHE A 934 -9.42 10.74 5.44
N ALA A 935 -10.22 10.08 4.61
CA ALA A 935 -11.68 10.04 4.78
C ALA A 935 -12.12 9.38 6.11
N SER A 936 -11.40 8.32 6.53
CA SER A 936 -11.64 7.64 7.81
C SER A 936 -11.30 8.55 8.99
N TYR A 937 -10.17 9.27 8.93
CA TYR A 937 -9.81 10.24 9.95
C TYR A 937 -10.87 11.34 10.08
N VAL A 938 -11.28 11.94 8.95
CA VAL A 938 -12.29 13.01 8.93
C VAL A 938 -13.62 12.54 9.51
N MET A 939 -14.03 11.31 9.22
CA MET A 939 -15.24 10.72 9.82
C MET A 939 -15.16 10.66 11.35
N GLY A 940 -14.05 10.17 11.89
CA GLY A 940 -13.82 10.12 13.34
C GLY A 940 -13.74 11.53 13.95
N MET A 941 -12.95 12.41 13.35
CA MET A 941 -12.77 13.81 13.76
C MET A 941 -14.09 14.58 13.82
N GLU A 942 -14.89 14.53 12.75
CA GLU A 942 -16.17 15.25 12.70
C GLU A 942 -17.16 14.76 13.77
N LYS A 943 -17.15 13.48 14.11
CA LYS A 943 -17.98 12.93 15.19
C LYS A 943 -17.63 13.58 16.54
N LEU A 944 -16.33 13.78 16.81
CA LEU A 944 -15.86 14.44 18.04
C LEU A 944 -16.16 15.94 18.07
N ILE A 945 -16.04 16.61 16.91
CA ILE A 945 -16.26 18.06 16.81
C ILE A 945 -17.76 18.39 16.92
N LYS A 946 -18.63 17.61 16.27
CA LYS A 946 -20.08 17.86 16.25
C LYS A 946 -20.74 17.71 17.62
N ASP A 947 -20.24 16.81 18.48
CA ASP A 947 -20.72 16.62 19.86
C ASP A 947 -19.57 16.69 20.87
N HIS A 948 -18.91 17.85 20.92
CA HIS A 948 -17.79 18.09 21.82
C HIS A 948 -18.16 17.89 23.29
N ASP A 949 -19.26 18.50 23.75
CA ASP A 949 -19.67 18.41 25.16
C ASP A 949 -20.08 16.99 25.55
N GLY A 950 -20.75 16.25 24.66
CA GLY A 950 -21.07 14.84 24.87
C GLY A 950 -19.82 13.97 24.96
N TYR A 951 -18.84 14.19 24.08
CA TYR A 951 -17.55 13.52 24.15
C TYR A 951 -16.82 13.79 25.48
N ILE A 952 -16.76 15.05 25.94
CA ILE A 952 -16.10 15.39 27.19
C ILE A 952 -16.84 14.78 28.40
N ARG A 953 -18.18 14.73 28.39
CA ARG A 953 -18.96 14.01 29.41
C ARG A 953 -18.62 12.52 29.42
N LEU A 954 -18.67 11.86 28.25
CA LEU A 954 -18.34 10.45 28.12
C LEU A 954 -16.92 10.13 28.62
N ALA A 955 -15.94 10.98 28.29
CA ALA A 955 -14.57 10.82 28.75
C ALA A 955 -14.45 10.87 30.29
N ARG A 956 -15.21 11.76 30.95
CA ARG A 956 -15.27 11.83 32.42
C ARG A 956 -15.94 10.60 33.03
N ASP A 957 -17.05 10.16 32.45
CA ASP A 957 -17.79 8.98 32.92
C ASP A 957 -16.93 7.72 32.79
N PHE A 958 -16.26 7.56 31.65
CA PHE A 958 -15.29 6.51 31.39
C PHE A 958 -14.14 6.52 32.40
N GLU A 959 -13.51 7.68 32.62
CA GLU A 959 -12.43 7.83 33.60
C GLU A 959 -12.90 7.44 35.01
N SER A 960 -14.05 7.96 35.44
CA SER A 960 -14.63 7.65 36.75
C SER A 960 -14.91 6.16 36.91
N LYS A 961 -15.49 5.51 35.90
CA LYS A 961 -15.77 4.07 35.93
C LYS A 961 -14.48 3.24 35.99
N LEU A 962 -13.49 3.58 35.16
CA LEU A 962 -12.21 2.88 35.14
C LEU A 962 -11.45 3.05 36.45
N LYS A 963 -11.42 4.26 37.04
CA LYS A 963 -10.81 4.51 38.35
C LYS A 963 -11.38 3.61 39.43
N LYS A 964 -12.72 3.58 39.58
CA LYS A 964 -13.40 2.70 40.54
C LYS A 964 -13.02 1.24 40.38
N MET A 965 -12.86 0.76 39.15
CA MET A 965 -12.43 -0.61 38.88
C MET A 965 -10.97 -0.86 39.29
N LEU A 966 -10.07 0.09 39.05
CA LEU A 966 -8.66 -0.04 39.42
C LEU A 966 -8.44 0.07 40.93
N ASP A 967 -9.22 0.90 41.63
CA ASP A 967 -9.16 1.05 43.09
C ASP A 967 -9.45 -0.26 43.84
N ASN A 968 -10.16 -1.21 43.21
CA ASN A 968 -10.41 -2.54 43.76
C ASN A 968 -9.18 -3.46 43.73
N HIS A 969 -8.04 -3.04 43.17
CA HIS A 969 -6.82 -3.82 43.05
C HIS A 969 -5.68 -3.24 43.87
N ILE A 970 -5.13 -4.05 44.78
CA ILE A 970 -4.04 -3.66 45.66
C ILE A 970 -2.73 -3.49 44.86
N GLY A 971 -2.02 -2.39 45.10
CA GLY A 971 -0.68 -2.16 44.57
C GLY A 971 -0.62 -1.57 43.16
N LEU A 972 -1.77 -1.16 42.59
CA LEU A 972 -1.78 -0.40 41.34
C LEU A 972 -1.51 1.09 41.59
N GLN A 973 -0.77 1.71 40.70
CA GLN A 973 -0.63 3.17 40.59
C GLN A 973 -1.08 3.59 39.20
N PHE A 974 -1.78 4.71 39.07
CA PHE A 974 -2.23 5.16 37.76
C PHE A 974 -2.37 6.67 37.67
N GLY A 975 -2.14 7.19 36.47
CA GLY A 975 -2.38 8.58 36.09
C GLY A 975 -3.38 8.63 34.95
N LEU A 976 -4.68 8.73 35.28
CA LEU A 976 -5.77 8.76 34.30
C LEU A 976 -6.33 10.18 34.13
N SER A 977 -6.62 10.54 32.88
CA SER A 977 -7.23 11.82 32.51
C SER A 977 -8.08 11.63 31.25
N GLY A 978 -9.39 11.49 31.42
CA GLY A 978 -10.36 11.23 30.38
C GLY A 978 -10.01 9.97 29.55
N PRO A 979 -9.81 10.11 28.22
CA PRO A 979 -9.54 8.98 27.33
C PRO A 979 -8.11 8.45 27.39
N ARG A 980 -7.23 9.02 28.23
CA ARG A 980 -5.79 8.72 28.21
C ARG A 980 -5.22 8.47 29.61
N GLY A 981 -4.06 7.83 29.65
CA GLY A 981 -3.28 7.70 30.86
C GLY A 981 -2.39 6.46 30.89
N TRP A 982 -1.96 6.11 32.09
CA TRP A 982 -1.13 4.93 32.34
C TRP A 982 -1.51 4.26 33.65
N ILE A 983 -1.20 2.98 33.75
CA ILE A 983 -1.36 2.14 34.94
C ILE A 983 -0.06 1.35 35.15
N ALA A 984 0.49 1.37 36.36
CA ALA A 984 1.65 0.61 36.79
C ALA A 984 1.26 -0.42 37.84
N GLY A 985 1.93 -1.57 37.83
CA GLY A 985 1.61 -2.72 38.68
C GLY A 985 0.94 -3.87 37.91
N THR A 986 0.69 -4.98 38.60
CA THR A 986 0.20 -6.21 37.97
C THR A 986 -1.32 -6.18 37.78
N LEU A 987 -1.78 -5.96 36.54
CA LEU A 987 -3.19 -6.10 36.20
C LEU A 987 -3.64 -7.56 36.07
N PRO A 988 -4.88 -7.91 36.46
CA PRO A 988 -5.50 -9.16 36.08
C PRO A 988 -5.51 -9.33 34.56
N TYR A 989 -5.37 -10.58 34.08
CA TYR A 989 -5.30 -10.89 32.64
C TYR A 989 -6.49 -10.32 31.83
N SER A 990 -7.68 -10.30 32.43
CA SER A 990 -8.91 -9.77 31.84
C SER A 990 -8.86 -8.27 31.56
N LEU A 991 -8.15 -7.48 32.38
CA LEU A 991 -7.93 -6.04 32.18
C LEU A 991 -6.68 -5.78 31.34
N ARG A 992 -5.61 -6.55 31.57
CA ARG A 992 -4.33 -6.44 30.87
C ARG A 992 -4.49 -6.40 29.34
N LYS A 993 -5.38 -7.23 28.78
CA LYS A 993 -5.64 -7.31 27.33
C LYS A 993 -6.26 -6.04 26.71
N LEU A 994 -6.81 -5.13 27.51
CA LEU A 994 -7.44 -3.89 27.04
C LEU A 994 -6.40 -2.82 26.70
N PHE A 995 -5.25 -2.86 27.34
CA PHE A 995 -4.21 -1.83 27.27
C PHE A 995 -3.03 -2.29 26.42
N LYS A 996 -2.19 -1.33 26.02
CA LYS A 996 -0.90 -1.61 25.41
C LYS A 996 0.17 -1.65 26.50
N GLU A 997 1.08 -2.61 26.47
CA GLU A 997 2.20 -2.66 27.41
C GLU A 997 3.38 -1.84 26.88
N GLU A 998 3.93 -0.99 27.72
CA GLU A 998 5.14 -0.20 27.46
C GLU A 998 6.00 -0.19 28.73
N GLY A 999 7.07 -1.00 28.74
CA GLY A 999 7.91 -1.18 29.93
C GLY A 999 7.14 -1.84 31.08
N ASP A 1000 7.11 -1.17 32.22
CA ASP A 1000 6.39 -1.56 33.45
C ASP A 1000 4.97 -0.98 33.53
N ARG A 1001 4.52 -0.26 32.49
CA ARG A 1001 3.22 0.40 32.43
C ARG A 1001 2.29 -0.21 31.39
N HIS A 1002 0.99 -0.09 31.65
CA HIS A 1002 -0.11 -0.31 30.73
C HIS A 1002 -0.67 1.04 30.28
N ILE A 1003 -0.68 1.30 28.98
CA ILE A 1003 -1.02 2.58 28.37
C ILE A 1003 -2.48 2.59 27.91
N LEU A 1004 -3.18 3.66 28.30
CA LEU A 1004 -4.56 3.99 27.93
C LEU A 1004 -4.56 5.11 26.88
N CYS A 1005 -5.18 4.86 25.73
CA CYS A 1005 -5.47 5.82 24.67
C CYS A 1005 -6.73 5.37 23.92
N ALA A 1006 -7.88 5.62 24.52
CA ALA A 1006 -9.17 5.11 24.07
C ALA A 1006 -9.82 6.01 23.01
N THR A 1007 -10.50 5.38 22.04
CA THR A 1007 -11.37 6.08 21.09
C THR A 1007 -12.70 6.46 21.74
N TYR A 1008 -13.48 7.36 21.14
CA TYR A 1008 -14.85 7.66 21.57
C TYR A 1008 -15.66 6.38 21.77
N GLU A 1009 -15.59 5.48 20.79
CA GLU A 1009 -16.36 4.24 20.80
C GLU A 1009 -15.91 3.29 21.90
N ALA A 1010 -14.60 3.10 22.07
CA ALA A 1010 -14.11 2.19 23.09
C ALA A 1010 -14.52 2.66 24.50
N MET A 1011 -14.57 3.98 24.72
CA MET A 1011 -15.12 4.54 25.95
C MET A 1011 -16.63 4.29 26.08
N ASP A 1012 -17.40 4.52 25.02
CA ASP A 1012 -18.85 4.32 25.02
C ASP A 1012 -19.23 2.85 25.29
N GLU A 1013 -18.56 1.92 24.61
CA GLU A 1013 -18.72 0.47 24.84
C GLU A 1013 -18.32 0.10 26.27
N PHE A 1014 -17.19 0.62 26.77
CA PHE A 1014 -16.75 0.35 28.13
C PHE A 1014 -17.74 0.87 29.18
N VAL A 1015 -18.30 2.07 29.00
CA VAL A 1015 -19.27 2.65 29.93
C VAL A 1015 -20.59 1.86 29.91
N LYS A 1016 -21.11 1.52 28.74
CA LYS A 1016 -22.43 0.86 28.56
C LYS A 1016 -22.41 -0.64 28.82
N GLU A 1017 -21.48 -1.35 28.21
CA GLU A 1017 -21.55 -2.82 28.06
C GLU A 1017 -20.57 -3.54 28.97
N TRP A 1018 -19.47 -2.89 29.36
CA TRP A 1018 -18.46 -3.53 30.20
C TRP A 1018 -18.88 -3.48 31.67
N ALA A 1019 -19.68 -4.46 32.08
CA ALA A 1019 -19.86 -4.78 33.49
C ALA A 1019 -18.74 -5.75 33.89
N TRP A 1020 -17.86 -5.32 34.81
CA TRP A 1020 -17.12 -6.29 35.58
C TRP A 1020 -18.15 -6.89 36.54
N GLU A 1021 -18.43 -8.19 36.42
CA GLU A 1021 -19.31 -8.86 37.39
C GLU A 1021 -18.76 -8.58 38.78
N GLU A 1022 -19.52 -7.84 39.61
CA GLU A 1022 -19.23 -7.59 41.03
C GLU A 1022 -19.25 -8.89 41.89
N ASN A 1023 -19.27 -10.07 41.25
CA ASN A 1023 -19.41 -11.39 41.85
C ASN A 1023 -18.27 -12.36 41.44
N SER A 1024 -17.02 -11.90 41.40
CA SER A 1024 -15.85 -12.80 41.38
C SER A 1024 -14.98 -12.64 42.61
#